data_AF-A0A8B6GFR5-F1
#
_entry.id   AF-A0A8B6GFR5-F1
#
_cell.length_a   1.000
_cell.length_b   1.000
_cell.length_c   1.000
_cell.angle_alpha   90.00
_cell.angle_beta   90.00
_cell.angle_gamma   90.00
#
_symmetry.space_group_name_H-M   'P 1'
#
loop_
_entity.id
_entity.type
_entity.pdbx_description
1 polymer ?
#
loop_
_entity_poly.entity_id
_entity_poly.type
_entity_poly.pdbx_seq_one_letter_code
_entity_poly.pdbx_strand_id
1 'polypeptide(L)'
;MSHVTTIQDIIYHVNTEGKSSCVQWLTSISDKSSARSSILNSVNAILKKNKLLNKSKSRPDFPQKNDSFLSTEYTFPNFKSGHVQVTQKRKYDKCLDILDEEKQCAVNVVLDLGKDLNESLKKEEKLKIENNVLNLSLKKRCTTKYKLKLKRTELCSLKKTVFNLNNRITSQRTVLKRIRSQNVYLQKVNDKSIAKLDNLKIQNNELIAQMASLQNELSSLREKFKDEREENEYLRLLISDDIGKPIKLYDEQSRKYTKEAQECVYQLLNNNVTTSRVGPVITTVLKLVGMRPNKLPSVSTVNNMNVQRLILAQTQLAEELSQKNSTCLLSDETSKYGTKFEGYHVSDNEGRLWVLGLRNILTKGAKDTLKTFQEILQDISEVSEVCDHEAGKKVLLNIVSTMSDRASTQIKFNELLEEYRAEILQDQLGESWGQMSDNEKSSVTKLNNFFCSLHVLVHAAETSTACLLEAEGGLFENSPPIYDATFKKASEPGCLRLIRTVSKAFSCGGDEKNGVYGPFSVFVRPFLKENGIHSIPIDRFRGNRFNILFTNAAGVYFLSSKIKEFLQSNDSNRLLKSVKFDVNNNVFVAGCKALGLIAYLITVPLWQVIEDKTIHILDISVYYKEIIEYIKSSIDDIENFMSGITLLSFCNRESLAKDSIFTSLIDPSNYDDTVSVILRVILPGICNLLKRLFSDYLTGGKWEIEMNNQELRENLSSAPKHNKFSETIFGHLDRILKEKPNISLIASEAYIMFVHNKTDDWLNGKNEQEKSLLLSKARKDVKSTRQKFKNRLLEIERCRRANLEEKMKKAEETERARIKKLEGFTSAILDWGLWQTDAQVDLNIGTISKGNKDKIEALKAQLNFRRHVLMQKPKEKDVFNFTKVIGTCKRRVNLTVEELTCNVKKLVEHAFTITSSTVDNQEEGDVPILVGKAIKMYFEGTDGSVKTSWTGHVISTVPGYSQWFNVKFEGDHAIYTYQLIEDYRRGDIEIII
;
A
#
# COMPACT_ATOMS: atom_id res chain seq x y z
N MET A 1 2.27 -32.29 -16.26
CA MET A 1 2.19 -33.69 -16.72
C MET A 1 0.95 -34.31 -16.10
N SER A 2 0.10 -34.97 -16.89
CA SER A 2 -1.00 -35.83 -16.43
C SER A 2 -1.30 -36.84 -17.54
N HIS A 3 -1.62 -38.11 -17.28
CA HIS A 3 -1.96 -38.73 -16.00
C HIS A 3 -1.04 -39.92 -15.69
N VAL A 4 -0.65 -40.06 -14.41
CA VAL A 4 -0.14 -41.32 -13.84
C VAL A 4 -1.05 -41.64 -12.66
N THR A 5 -2.02 -42.51 -12.87
CA THR A 5 -2.97 -42.95 -11.85
C THR A 5 -2.27 -43.91 -10.89
N THR A 6 -2.29 -43.64 -9.59
CA THR A 6 -1.61 -44.48 -8.60
C THR A 6 -2.50 -45.63 -8.14
N ILE A 7 -1.88 -46.67 -7.56
CA ILE A 7 -2.60 -47.81 -6.98
C ILE A 7 -3.43 -47.37 -5.76
N GLN A 8 -3.03 -46.30 -5.06
CA GLN A 8 -3.78 -45.74 -3.93
C GLN A 8 -5.08 -45.06 -4.38
N ASP A 9 -5.10 -44.37 -5.52
CA ASP A 9 -6.32 -43.77 -6.10
C ASP A 9 -7.36 -44.85 -6.44
N ILE A 10 -6.90 -45.97 -7.00
CA ILE A 10 -7.75 -47.13 -7.32
C ILE A 10 -8.32 -47.77 -6.04
N ILE A 11 -7.50 -47.94 -5.01
CA ILE A 11 -7.94 -48.47 -3.71
C ILE A 11 -8.95 -47.52 -3.04
N TYR A 12 -8.77 -46.21 -3.16
CA TYR A 12 -9.71 -45.22 -2.66
C TYR A 12 -11.07 -45.33 -3.35
N HIS A 13 -11.12 -45.26 -4.69
CA HIS A 13 -12.37 -45.35 -5.45
C HIS A 13 -13.13 -46.68 -5.24
N VAL A 14 -12.43 -47.80 -5.10
CA VAL A 14 -13.06 -49.11 -4.81
C VAL A 14 -13.74 -49.12 -3.44
N ASN A 15 -13.20 -48.40 -2.46
CA ASN A 15 -13.74 -48.33 -1.10
C ASN A 15 -14.85 -47.28 -0.94
N THR A 16 -14.91 -46.24 -1.78
CA THR A 16 -15.91 -45.16 -1.69
C THR A 16 -17.14 -45.38 -2.57
N GLU A 17 -16.97 -45.80 -3.83
CA GLU A 17 -18.07 -45.93 -4.81
C GLU A 17 -18.42 -47.38 -5.17
N GLY A 18 -17.64 -48.35 -4.69
CA GLY A 18 -17.89 -49.76 -4.89
C GLY A 18 -17.60 -50.28 -6.30
N LYS A 19 -17.92 -51.56 -6.51
CA LYS A 19 -17.25 -52.38 -7.53
C LYS A 19 -17.72 -52.13 -8.97
N SER A 20 -18.91 -51.59 -9.20
CA SER A 20 -19.41 -51.29 -10.56
C SER A 20 -18.88 -49.96 -11.10
N SER A 21 -18.94 -48.88 -10.30
CA SER A 21 -18.45 -47.55 -10.71
C SER A 21 -16.98 -47.60 -11.14
N CYS A 22 -16.11 -48.17 -10.28
CA CYS A 22 -14.69 -48.29 -10.56
C CYS A 22 -14.38 -49.09 -11.85
N VAL A 23 -15.20 -50.08 -12.22
CA VAL A 23 -15.05 -50.80 -13.49
C VAL A 23 -15.43 -49.93 -14.68
N GLN A 24 -16.51 -49.16 -14.61
CA GLN A 24 -16.90 -48.24 -15.68
C GLN A 24 -15.85 -47.13 -15.88
N TRP A 25 -15.36 -46.54 -14.79
CA TRP A 25 -14.29 -45.53 -14.79
C TRP A 25 -12.96 -46.06 -15.39
N LEU A 26 -12.54 -47.27 -15.04
CA LEU A 26 -11.35 -47.89 -15.65
C LEU A 26 -11.53 -48.19 -17.16
N THR A 27 -12.77 -48.31 -17.65
CA THR A 27 -13.04 -48.58 -19.07
C THR A 27 -13.11 -47.34 -19.97
N SER A 28 -13.21 -46.12 -19.42
CA SER A 28 -13.19 -44.88 -20.20
C SER A 28 -11.79 -44.25 -20.38
N ILE A 29 -10.75 -44.86 -19.80
CA ILE A 29 -9.38 -44.29 -19.73
C ILE A 29 -8.36 -45.10 -20.58
N SER A 30 -8.77 -46.18 -21.26
CA SER A 30 -7.82 -47.12 -21.92
C SER A 30 -8.25 -47.64 -23.30
N ASP A 31 -7.63 -47.08 -24.34
CA ASP A 31 -7.84 -47.40 -25.76
C ASP A 31 -6.95 -48.56 -26.31
N LYS A 32 -6.23 -49.29 -25.44
CA LYS A 32 -5.35 -50.40 -25.86
C LYS A 32 -5.66 -51.70 -25.11
N SER A 33 -6.10 -52.70 -25.86
CA SER A 33 -6.66 -53.96 -25.33
C SER A 33 -5.70 -54.79 -24.46
N SER A 34 -4.40 -54.74 -24.71
CA SER A 34 -3.40 -55.54 -23.96
C SER A 34 -3.25 -55.11 -22.50
N ALA A 35 -3.28 -53.81 -22.21
CA ALA A 35 -3.18 -53.28 -20.84
C ALA A 35 -4.38 -53.70 -19.97
N ARG A 36 -5.57 -53.74 -20.58
CA ARG A 36 -6.86 -54.04 -19.94
C ARG A 36 -6.90 -55.45 -19.31
N SER A 37 -6.20 -56.42 -19.89
CA SER A 37 -6.09 -57.80 -19.36
C SER A 37 -5.20 -57.89 -18.11
N SER A 38 -4.01 -57.28 -18.15
CA SER A 38 -3.01 -57.38 -17.07
C SER A 38 -3.50 -56.78 -15.75
N ILE A 39 -4.18 -55.63 -15.83
CA ILE A 39 -4.75 -54.94 -14.66
C ILE A 39 -5.89 -55.77 -14.05
N LEU A 40 -6.78 -56.33 -14.87
CA LEU A 40 -7.93 -57.12 -14.40
C LEU A 40 -7.50 -58.41 -13.69
N ASN A 41 -6.43 -59.06 -14.17
CA ASN A 41 -5.85 -60.25 -13.52
C ASN A 41 -5.22 -59.90 -12.17
N SER A 42 -4.50 -58.78 -12.09
CA SER A 42 -3.84 -58.29 -10.86
C SER A 42 -4.86 -57.96 -9.76
N VAL A 43 -5.95 -57.25 -10.10
CA VAL A 43 -7.02 -56.91 -9.15
C VAL A 43 -7.75 -58.17 -8.64
N ASN A 44 -8.00 -59.15 -9.51
CA ASN A 44 -8.64 -60.40 -9.10
C ASN A 44 -7.76 -61.27 -8.18
N ALA A 45 -6.43 -61.23 -8.34
CA ALA A 45 -5.51 -61.92 -7.43
C ALA A 45 -5.56 -61.34 -6.01
N ILE A 46 -5.57 -60.01 -5.88
CA ILE A 46 -5.63 -59.30 -4.59
C ILE A 46 -6.96 -59.60 -3.87
N LEU A 47 -8.09 -59.50 -4.58
CA LEU A 47 -9.41 -59.77 -4.00
C LEU A 47 -9.60 -61.22 -3.54
N LYS A 48 -8.88 -62.19 -4.12
CA LYS A 48 -8.94 -63.60 -3.72
C LYS A 48 -8.21 -63.87 -2.40
N LYS A 49 -7.15 -63.10 -2.09
CA LYS A 49 -6.32 -63.29 -0.88
C LYS A 49 -7.01 -62.80 0.40
N ASN A 50 -7.80 -61.72 0.33
CA ASN A 50 -8.50 -61.16 1.49
C ASN A 50 -9.76 -61.93 1.93
N LYS A 51 -10.22 -62.95 1.18
CA LYS A 51 -11.48 -63.65 1.49
C LYS A 51 -11.36 -64.80 2.51
N LEU A 52 -10.14 -65.07 3.03
CA LEU A 52 -9.86 -66.16 3.99
C LEU A 52 -9.56 -65.68 5.42
N LEU A 53 -9.34 -64.39 5.65
CA LEU A 53 -8.99 -63.84 6.99
C LEU A 53 -10.19 -63.33 7.80
N ASN A 54 -11.38 -63.17 7.19
CA ASN A 54 -12.58 -62.68 7.86
C ASN A 54 -13.57 -63.82 8.20
N LYS A 55 -13.17 -64.74 9.08
CA LYS A 55 -14.09 -65.81 9.56
C LYS A 55 -13.93 -66.27 11.02
N SER A 56 -13.61 -65.36 11.95
CA SER A 56 -13.71 -65.62 13.40
C SER A 56 -13.80 -64.32 14.26
N LYS A 57 -14.96 -63.66 14.26
CA LYS A 57 -15.33 -62.64 15.28
C LYS A 57 -16.80 -62.74 15.70
N SER A 58 -17.06 -63.47 16.79
CA SER A 58 -18.35 -63.58 17.50
C SER A 58 -18.16 -64.51 18.72
N ARG A 59 -18.68 -64.27 19.93
CA ARG A 59 -19.36 -63.08 20.48
C ARG A 59 -19.11 -63.02 22.03
N PRO A 60 -19.95 -62.50 22.96
CA PRO A 60 -19.56 -61.35 23.79
C PRO A 60 -19.51 -61.65 25.31
N ASP A 61 -19.63 -60.57 26.10
CA ASP A 61 -20.14 -60.46 27.49
C ASP A 61 -19.16 -60.19 28.64
N PHE A 62 -19.69 -59.39 29.58
CA PHE A 62 -19.09 -58.75 30.77
C PHE A 62 -19.28 -59.66 32.03
N PRO A 63 -18.78 -59.28 33.24
CA PRO A 63 -17.52 -58.63 33.61
C PRO A 63 -16.87 -59.29 34.88
N GLN A 64 -15.76 -58.75 35.40
CA GLN A 64 -15.61 -58.22 36.79
C GLN A 64 -14.15 -58.16 37.29
N LYS A 65 -13.90 -57.11 38.10
CA LYS A 65 -13.06 -57.03 39.31
C LYS A 65 -11.60 -57.54 39.32
N ASN A 66 -10.72 -56.54 39.48
CA ASN A 66 -9.87 -56.33 40.66
C ASN A 66 -8.87 -57.41 41.13
N ASP A 67 -7.63 -56.92 41.21
CA ASP A 67 -6.72 -56.95 42.36
C ASP A 67 -5.85 -58.18 42.68
N SER A 68 -4.62 -57.78 43.01
CA SER A 68 -3.74 -58.34 44.04
C SER A 68 -2.69 -59.38 43.65
N PHE A 69 -1.48 -59.09 44.15
CA PHE A 69 -0.43 -59.99 44.63
C PHE A 69 0.11 -61.04 43.64
N LEU A 70 1.32 -60.82 43.09
CA LEU A 70 2.65 -60.90 43.73
C LEU A 70 3.21 -62.33 43.80
N SER A 71 4.49 -62.41 43.43
CA SER A 71 5.48 -63.41 43.85
C SER A 71 5.08 -64.89 43.85
N THR A 72 5.70 -65.65 42.96
CA THR A 72 6.63 -66.69 43.43
C THR A 72 7.65 -67.04 42.34
N GLU A 73 8.91 -67.19 42.75
CA GLU A 73 9.90 -67.95 41.99
C GLU A 73 9.55 -69.45 42.11
N TYR A 74 9.90 -70.26 41.11
CA TYR A 74 10.29 -71.66 41.36
C TYR A 74 11.25 -72.16 40.27
N THR A 75 12.23 -72.96 40.68
CA THR A 75 13.37 -73.40 39.85
C THR A 75 13.25 -74.87 39.39
N PHE A 76 14.11 -75.24 38.44
CA PHE A 76 14.19 -76.56 37.81
C PHE A 76 14.33 -77.73 38.81
N PRO A 77 13.97 -78.96 38.37
CA PRO A 77 15.07 -79.93 38.20
C PRO A 77 15.01 -80.75 36.89
N ASN A 78 16.21 -81.14 36.42
CA ASN A 78 16.38 -82.24 35.46
C ASN A 78 16.15 -83.60 36.16
N PHE A 79 15.70 -84.62 35.41
CA PHE A 79 15.86 -86.02 35.80
C PHE A 79 16.25 -86.93 34.63
N LYS A 80 16.93 -88.04 34.93
CA LYS A 80 17.51 -89.00 33.97
C LYS A 80 16.73 -90.32 33.93
N SER A 81 16.92 -91.04 32.82
CA SER A 81 16.86 -92.53 32.67
C SER A 81 15.55 -93.26 32.98
N GLY A 82 15.08 -94.06 32.00
CA GLY A 82 14.00 -95.05 32.16
C GLY A 82 13.87 -95.96 30.94
N HIS A 83 14.08 -97.27 31.14
CA HIS A 83 14.00 -98.32 30.11
C HIS A 83 12.57 -98.82 29.86
N VAL A 84 12.36 -99.54 28.73
CA VAL A 84 11.44 -100.69 28.57
C VAL A 84 9.91 -100.40 28.59
N GLN A 85 9.01 -101.10 27.89
CA GLN A 85 8.98 -101.85 26.61
C GLN A 85 7.52 -102.39 26.40
N VAL A 86 7.11 -102.76 25.18
CA VAL A 86 6.07 -103.82 24.90
C VAL A 86 4.59 -103.50 25.28
N THR A 87 3.50 -104.02 24.65
CA THR A 87 3.28 -104.91 23.46
C THR A 87 2.62 -104.07 22.31
N GLN A 88 1.43 -104.26 21.65
CA GLN A 88 0.42 -105.34 21.50
C GLN A 88 -0.55 -105.13 20.30
N LYS A 89 -0.90 -106.23 19.57
CA LYS A 89 -2.09 -106.41 18.67
C LYS A 89 -2.18 -105.50 17.42
N ARG A 90 -2.74 -105.88 16.25
CA ARG A 90 -3.45 -107.06 15.65
C ARG A 90 -3.02 -107.14 14.15
N LYS A 91 -3.27 -108.18 13.31
CA LYS A 91 -3.39 -109.67 13.41
C LYS A 91 -3.67 -110.20 11.96
N TYR A 92 -3.39 -111.48 11.68
CA TYR A 92 -3.89 -112.32 10.55
C TYR A 92 -3.23 -112.18 9.15
N ASP A 93 -3.10 -113.24 8.32
CA ASP A 93 -3.46 -114.69 8.51
C ASP A 93 -2.60 -115.67 7.66
N LYS A 94 -2.37 -116.90 8.18
CA LYS A 94 -2.17 -118.23 7.51
C LYS A 94 -1.04 -118.44 6.45
N CYS A 95 -0.48 -119.64 6.22
CA CYS A 95 -0.60 -120.97 6.87
C CYS A 95 0.59 -121.89 6.49
N LEU A 96 0.93 -122.85 7.38
CA LEU A 96 1.45 -124.24 7.12
C LEU A 96 2.78 -124.42 6.32
N ASP A 97 3.64 -125.42 6.53
CA ASP A 97 3.72 -126.63 7.40
C ASP A 97 5.16 -126.72 7.99
N ILE A 98 5.53 -127.30 9.14
CA ILE A 98 4.86 -128.00 10.26
C ILE A 98 4.43 -129.47 10.03
N LEU A 99 5.30 -130.44 10.37
CA LEU A 99 5.09 -131.72 11.14
C LEU A 99 6.28 -132.69 10.89
N ASP A 100 6.59 -133.74 11.65
CA ASP A 100 5.97 -134.55 12.73
C ASP A 100 7.05 -134.82 13.81
N GLU A 101 6.90 -135.32 15.05
CA GLU A 101 5.85 -135.62 16.06
C GLU A 101 6.50 -136.68 17.02
N GLU A 102 5.73 -137.19 18.00
CA GLU A 102 5.98 -138.45 18.74
C GLU A 102 7.21 -138.62 19.68
N LYS A 103 6.89 -138.50 20.98
CA LYS A 103 7.08 -139.55 22.03
C LYS A 103 8.45 -139.86 22.70
N GLN A 104 8.26 -140.43 23.89
CA GLN A 104 9.09 -141.36 24.67
C GLN A 104 10.47 -140.97 25.19
N CYS A 105 10.44 -140.45 26.42
CA CYS A 105 11.37 -140.87 27.46
C CYS A 105 11.23 -142.39 27.75
N ALA A 106 12.20 -143.19 27.31
CA ALA A 106 12.57 -144.50 27.86
C ALA A 106 14.04 -144.77 27.42
N VAL A 107 15.04 -144.85 28.29
CA VAL A 107 15.28 -145.84 29.37
C VAL A 107 15.67 -147.22 28.84
N ASN A 108 16.99 -147.38 28.69
CA ASN A 108 17.75 -148.62 28.90
C ASN A 108 17.46 -149.86 28.02
N VAL A 109 18.24 -150.91 28.32
CA VAL A 109 18.19 -152.27 27.78
C VAL A 109 18.66 -152.36 26.31
N VAL A 110 19.97 -152.52 26.02
CA VAL A 110 20.90 -153.63 26.37
C VAL A 110 20.57 -154.91 25.61
N LEU A 111 21.50 -155.31 24.72
CA LEU A 111 21.55 -156.59 23.98
C LEU A 111 20.34 -156.79 23.03
N ASP A 112 20.52 -156.97 21.73
CA ASP A 112 21.32 -157.99 21.05
C ASP A 112 21.90 -157.45 19.71
N LEU A 113 22.89 -158.04 19.03
CA LEU A 113 23.88 -159.11 19.29
C LEU A 113 25.11 -158.71 18.43
N GLY A 114 26.36 -159.05 18.73
CA GLY A 114 26.84 -160.41 18.98
C GLY A 114 27.51 -161.00 17.74
N LYS A 115 28.56 -160.32 17.23
CA LYS A 115 29.58 -160.79 16.27
C LYS A 115 30.66 -159.68 16.13
N ASP A 116 31.91 -159.83 16.56
CA ASP A 116 32.55 -161.01 17.15
C ASP A 116 33.34 -160.71 18.44
N LEU A 117 33.11 -161.57 19.43
CA LEU A 117 34.00 -161.80 20.57
C LEU A 117 34.93 -162.97 20.20
N ASN A 118 36.03 -162.68 19.51
CA ASN A 118 37.19 -163.58 19.37
C ASN A 118 38.34 -162.86 18.63
N GLU A 119 39.62 -163.06 18.92
CA GLU A 119 40.28 -163.70 20.06
C GLU A 119 41.18 -162.65 20.75
N SER A 120 41.22 -162.52 22.07
CA SER A 120 41.64 -163.52 23.06
C SER A 120 43.15 -163.79 23.02
N LEU A 121 43.77 -163.63 24.20
CA LEU A 121 44.96 -164.34 24.67
C LEU A 121 46.34 -164.09 24.00
N LYS A 122 47.34 -164.20 24.89
CA LYS A 122 48.75 -164.56 24.64
C LYS A 122 49.61 -163.49 23.92
N LYS A 123 50.87 -163.27 24.33
CA LYS A 123 51.60 -163.77 25.51
C LYS A 123 52.65 -162.71 25.92
N GLU A 124 53.13 -162.71 27.16
CA GLU A 124 54.43 -163.29 27.58
C GLU A 124 55.59 -163.12 26.56
N GLU A 125 56.83 -162.82 26.96
CA GLU A 125 57.38 -162.50 28.29
C GLU A 125 58.70 -161.71 28.13
N LYS A 126 59.13 -160.88 29.10
CA LYS A 126 60.07 -161.24 30.18
C LYS A 126 61.16 -162.23 29.73
N LEU A 127 62.41 -161.79 29.74
CA LEU A 127 63.56 -162.43 30.39
C LEU A 127 64.65 -161.34 30.39
N LYS A 128 64.92 -160.74 31.55
CA LYS A 128 66.00 -161.13 32.49
C LYS A 128 67.38 -160.81 31.90
N ILE A 129 68.01 -159.75 32.39
CA ILE A 129 68.95 -159.76 33.55
C ILE A 129 70.25 -160.44 33.13
N GLU A 130 71.35 -159.69 33.13
CA GLU A 130 72.41 -159.98 34.09
C GLU A 130 73.29 -158.77 34.43
N ASN A 131 73.83 -158.86 35.64
CA ASN A 131 75.02 -158.26 36.25
C ASN A 131 75.53 -156.87 35.79
N ASN A 132 75.58 -155.84 36.64
CA ASN A 132 76.12 -155.66 38.01
C ASN A 132 77.58 -155.17 38.04
N VAL A 133 77.79 -154.08 38.79
CA VAL A 133 78.98 -153.80 39.62
C VAL A 133 80.34 -153.83 38.90
N LEU A 134 80.63 -152.77 38.13
CA LEU A 134 81.91 -152.02 38.01
C LEU A 134 81.78 -151.08 36.78
N ASN A 135 81.96 -149.75 36.81
CA ASN A 135 82.10 -148.82 37.93
C ASN A 135 81.23 -147.56 37.71
N LEU A 136 80.14 -147.47 38.47
CA LEU A 136 79.45 -146.21 38.86
C LEU A 136 78.97 -145.24 37.76
N SER A 137 78.58 -145.74 36.57
CA SER A 137 77.96 -144.94 35.50
C SER A 137 76.80 -145.68 34.80
N LEU A 138 75.84 -144.92 34.22
CA LEU A 138 74.63 -145.28 33.42
C LEU A 138 73.27 -145.37 34.16
N LYS A 139 72.39 -144.37 33.98
CA LYS A 139 70.95 -144.45 34.38
C LYS A 139 69.97 -143.50 33.64
N LYS A 140 70.15 -143.18 32.35
CA LYS A 140 69.27 -142.28 31.56
C LYS A 140 69.08 -142.68 30.07
N ARG A 141 67.88 -143.16 29.66
CA ARG A 141 67.24 -143.09 28.29
C ARG A 141 66.20 -144.23 28.10
N CYS A 142 64.87 -143.98 28.18
CA CYS A 142 63.85 -144.84 27.52
C CYS A 142 62.36 -144.39 27.51
N THR A 143 61.94 -143.35 28.25
CA THR A 143 60.50 -143.05 28.50
C THR A 143 59.67 -142.52 27.31
N THR A 144 60.20 -142.49 26.09
CA THR A 144 59.69 -141.63 25.01
C THR A 144 58.82 -142.33 23.94
N LYS A 145 59.01 -143.63 23.67
CA LYS A 145 58.59 -144.21 22.37
C LYS A 145 57.09 -144.58 22.25
N TYR A 146 56.41 -144.93 23.34
CA TYR A 146 55.03 -145.47 23.28
C TYR A 146 53.94 -144.40 23.03
N LYS A 147 54.13 -143.17 23.54
CA LYS A 147 53.17 -142.05 23.38
C LYS A 147 52.95 -141.60 21.92
N LEU A 148 53.76 -142.06 20.97
CA LEU A 148 53.72 -141.66 19.55
C LEU A 148 52.62 -142.36 18.73
N LYS A 149 52.15 -143.55 19.12
CA LYS A 149 51.16 -144.30 18.30
C LYS A 149 49.76 -143.67 18.38
N LEU A 150 49.35 -143.21 19.57
CA LEU A 150 48.02 -142.63 19.82
C LEU A 150 47.79 -141.31 19.05
N LYS A 151 48.82 -140.46 18.93
CA LYS A 151 48.74 -139.18 18.22
C LYS A 151 48.52 -139.29 16.70
N ARG A 152 48.67 -140.48 16.11
CA ARG A 152 48.64 -140.65 14.65
C ARG A 152 47.22 -140.78 14.08
N THR A 153 46.26 -141.24 14.89
CA THR A 153 44.83 -141.31 14.51
C THR A 153 44.13 -139.96 14.65
N GLU A 154 44.41 -139.19 15.71
CA GLU A 154 43.92 -137.81 15.91
C GLU A 154 44.24 -136.91 14.71
N LEU A 155 45.44 -137.06 14.14
CA LEU A 155 45.92 -136.26 13.01
C LEU A 155 45.18 -136.54 11.70
N CYS A 156 44.42 -137.64 11.60
CA CYS A 156 43.64 -138.00 10.42
C CYS A 156 42.27 -137.31 10.40
N SER A 157 41.53 -137.33 11.52
CA SER A 157 40.23 -136.64 11.62
C SER A 157 40.37 -135.14 11.45
N LEU A 158 41.41 -134.55 12.05
CA LEU A 158 41.69 -133.11 11.99
C LEU A 158 41.83 -132.59 10.54
N LYS A 159 42.40 -133.38 9.61
CA LYS A 159 42.55 -133.01 8.20
C LYS A 159 41.21 -132.85 7.46
N LYS A 160 40.21 -133.70 7.73
CA LYS A 160 38.86 -133.55 7.15
C LYS A 160 38.19 -132.26 7.65
N THR A 161 38.33 -131.95 8.94
CA THR A 161 37.79 -130.71 9.52
C THR A 161 38.39 -129.47 8.88
N VAL A 162 39.71 -129.43 8.66
CA VAL A 162 40.42 -128.32 7.99
C VAL A 162 39.94 -128.10 6.56
N PHE A 163 39.69 -129.17 5.78
CA PHE A 163 39.18 -129.04 4.41
C PHE A 163 37.79 -128.37 4.36
N ASN A 164 36.86 -128.83 5.20
CA ASN A 164 35.51 -128.27 5.25
C ASN A 164 35.52 -126.80 5.74
N LEU A 165 36.42 -126.43 6.65
CA LEU A 165 36.61 -125.05 7.09
C LEU A 165 37.12 -124.15 5.94
N ASN A 166 38.07 -124.60 5.12
CA ASN A 166 38.58 -123.81 3.98
C ASN A 166 37.50 -123.48 2.94
N ASN A 167 36.61 -124.43 2.63
CA ASN A 167 35.49 -124.17 1.71
C ASN A 167 34.52 -123.12 2.29
N ARG A 168 34.23 -123.20 3.60
CA ARG A 168 33.37 -122.24 4.32
C ARG A 168 33.99 -120.84 4.42
N ILE A 169 35.32 -120.75 4.61
CA ILE A 169 36.07 -119.49 4.55
C ILE A 169 35.98 -118.87 3.14
N THR A 170 36.01 -119.69 2.09
CA THR A 170 36.01 -119.22 0.70
C THR A 170 34.65 -118.62 0.29
N SER A 171 33.54 -119.24 0.68
CA SER A 171 32.20 -118.65 0.47
C SER A 171 31.93 -117.42 1.35
N GLN A 172 32.47 -117.39 2.58
CA GLN A 172 32.41 -116.18 3.41
C GLN A 172 33.17 -114.99 2.77
N ARG A 173 34.32 -115.24 2.12
CA ARG A 173 35.11 -114.19 1.44
C ARG A 173 34.37 -113.51 0.28
N THR A 174 33.53 -114.23 -0.49
CA THR A 174 32.75 -113.62 -1.59
C THR A 174 31.57 -112.80 -1.07
N VAL A 175 30.89 -113.25 -0.02
CA VAL A 175 29.87 -112.46 0.69
C VAL A 175 30.49 -111.16 1.26
N LEU A 176 31.67 -111.25 1.89
CA LEU A 176 32.40 -110.10 2.44
C LEU A 176 32.75 -109.06 1.37
N LYS A 177 33.05 -109.47 0.12
CA LYS A 177 33.26 -108.54 -1.00
C LYS A 177 31.98 -107.75 -1.34
N ARG A 178 30.81 -108.42 -1.43
CA ARG A 178 29.53 -107.74 -1.71
C ARG A 178 29.17 -106.74 -0.62
N ILE A 179 29.25 -107.13 0.66
CA ILE A 179 28.95 -106.25 1.81
C ILE A 179 29.87 -105.01 1.80
N ARG A 180 31.17 -105.18 1.50
CA ARG A 180 32.10 -104.04 1.38
C ARG A 180 31.71 -103.05 0.28
N SER A 181 31.37 -103.52 -0.92
CA SER A 181 30.92 -102.62 -2.00
C SER A 181 29.59 -101.92 -1.68
N GLN A 182 28.68 -102.60 -0.97
CA GLN A 182 27.39 -102.03 -0.57
C GLN A 182 27.57 -100.96 0.51
N ASN A 183 28.45 -101.17 1.50
CA ASN A 183 28.81 -100.18 2.50
C ASN A 183 29.45 -98.93 1.88
N VAL A 184 30.34 -99.06 0.89
CA VAL A 184 30.96 -97.91 0.20
C VAL A 184 29.93 -97.07 -0.55
N TYR A 185 28.87 -97.69 -1.11
CA TYR A 185 27.76 -96.95 -1.69
C TYR A 185 26.93 -96.22 -0.62
N LEU A 186 26.57 -96.91 0.46
CA LEU A 186 25.79 -96.34 1.57
C LEU A 186 26.52 -95.18 2.27
N GLN A 187 27.84 -95.26 2.45
CA GLN A 187 28.65 -94.13 2.93
C GLN A 187 28.47 -92.92 2.02
N LYS A 188 28.71 -93.04 0.70
CA LYS A 188 28.57 -91.90 -0.24
C LYS A 188 27.17 -91.28 -0.27
N VAL A 189 26.11 -92.04 0.03
CA VAL A 189 24.74 -91.52 0.18
C VAL A 189 24.57 -90.82 1.53
N ASN A 190 25.09 -91.39 2.61
CA ASN A 190 25.08 -90.81 3.94
C ASN A 190 25.86 -89.49 4.01
N ASP A 191 27.06 -89.44 3.43
CA ASP A 191 27.93 -88.26 3.39
C ASP A 191 27.24 -87.08 2.66
N LYS A 192 26.54 -87.36 1.54
CA LYS A 192 25.70 -86.37 0.84
C LYS A 192 24.52 -85.88 1.67
N SER A 193 23.88 -86.78 2.44
CA SER A 193 22.79 -86.42 3.34
C SER A 193 23.26 -85.55 4.51
N ILE A 194 24.45 -85.84 5.07
CA ILE A 194 25.09 -85.03 6.12
C ILE A 194 25.42 -83.64 5.57
N ALA A 195 26.11 -83.53 4.43
CA ALA A 195 26.43 -82.25 3.82
C ALA A 195 25.18 -81.39 3.52
N LYS A 196 24.06 -82.01 3.11
CA LYS A 196 22.78 -81.31 2.94
C LYS A 196 22.16 -80.88 4.28
N LEU A 197 22.25 -81.72 5.31
CA LEU A 197 21.76 -81.41 6.66
C LEU A 197 22.54 -80.23 7.27
N ASP A 198 23.85 -80.18 7.09
CA ASP A 198 24.69 -79.12 7.66
C ASP A 198 24.50 -77.77 6.95
N ASN A 199 24.33 -77.77 5.62
CA ASN A 199 23.89 -76.56 4.90
C ASN A 199 22.53 -76.04 5.39
N LEU A 200 21.57 -76.94 5.69
CA LEU A 200 20.27 -76.54 6.24
C LEU A 200 20.38 -76.02 7.67
N LYS A 201 21.30 -76.53 8.50
CA LYS A 201 21.60 -75.96 9.83
C LYS A 201 22.15 -74.54 9.72
N ILE A 202 23.08 -74.30 8.78
CA ILE A 202 23.66 -72.96 8.54
C ILE A 202 22.54 -71.97 8.18
N GLN A 203 21.72 -72.29 7.17
CA GLN A 203 20.59 -71.44 6.75
C GLN A 203 19.57 -71.21 7.87
N ASN A 204 19.30 -72.22 8.71
CA ASN A 204 18.41 -72.07 9.86
C ASN A 204 19.01 -71.16 10.94
N ASN A 205 20.31 -71.23 11.19
CA ASN A 205 21.00 -70.34 12.13
C ASN A 205 21.05 -68.89 11.62
N GLU A 206 21.26 -68.68 10.31
CA GLU A 206 21.18 -67.38 9.65
C GLU A 206 19.77 -66.76 9.79
N LEU A 207 18.72 -67.56 9.56
CA LEU A 207 17.32 -67.13 9.76
C LEU A 207 17.02 -66.80 11.23
N ILE A 208 17.52 -67.58 12.19
CA ILE A 208 17.37 -67.28 13.63
C ILE A 208 18.07 -65.96 13.99
N ALA A 209 19.27 -65.71 13.46
CA ALA A 209 19.99 -64.46 13.68
C ALA A 209 19.24 -63.26 13.07
N GLN A 210 18.68 -63.39 11.86
CA GLN A 210 17.84 -62.37 11.23
C GLN A 210 16.56 -62.10 12.03
N MET A 211 15.88 -63.15 12.53
CA MET A 211 14.71 -63.00 13.39
C MET A 211 15.05 -62.27 14.69
N ALA A 212 16.15 -62.61 15.36
CA ALA A 212 16.59 -61.92 16.57
C ALA A 212 16.93 -60.44 16.31
N SER A 213 17.60 -60.14 15.19
CA SER A 213 17.90 -58.77 14.76
C SER A 213 16.61 -57.96 14.54
N LEU A 214 15.65 -58.51 13.79
CA LEU A 214 14.36 -57.87 13.53
C LEU A 214 13.52 -57.72 14.80
N GLN A 215 13.58 -58.66 15.75
CA GLN A 215 12.89 -58.53 17.04
C GLN A 215 13.45 -57.38 17.89
N ASN A 216 14.78 -57.18 17.88
CA ASN A 216 15.43 -56.06 18.56
C ASN A 216 15.15 -54.71 17.87
N GLU A 217 15.11 -54.70 16.54
CA GLU A 217 14.73 -53.50 15.78
C GLU A 217 13.26 -53.12 16.09
N LEU A 218 12.34 -54.09 16.06
CA LEU A 218 10.92 -53.91 16.32
C LEU A 218 10.64 -53.53 17.78
N SER A 219 11.42 -54.00 18.77
CA SER A 219 11.32 -53.49 20.15
C SER A 219 11.81 -52.04 20.25
N SER A 220 12.93 -51.68 19.59
CA SER A 220 13.42 -50.29 19.57
C SER A 220 12.44 -49.32 18.90
N LEU A 221 11.75 -49.75 17.84
CA LEU A 221 10.69 -48.97 17.19
C LEU A 221 9.43 -48.85 18.05
N ARG A 222 9.13 -49.85 18.89
CA ARG A 222 7.99 -49.79 19.82
C ARG A 222 8.20 -48.80 20.95
N GLU A 223 9.39 -48.77 21.55
CA GLU A 223 9.69 -47.74 22.56
C GLU A 223 9.71 -46.35 21.92
N LYS A 224 10.38 -46.15 20.78
CA LYS A 224 10.33 -44.85 20.06
C LYS A 224 8.91 -44.39 19.74
N PHE A 225 8.05 -45.28 19.23
CA PHE A 225 6.65 -44.95 18.94
C PHE A 225 5.80 -44.74 20.21
N LYS A 226 6.21 -45.29 21.35
CA LYS A 226 5.63 -45.01 22.66
C LYS A 226 6.05 -43.62 23.14
N ASP A 227 7.34 -43.31 23.08
CA ASP A 227 7.92 -42.04 23.51
C ASP A 227 7.38 -40.87 22.65
N GLU A 228 7.39 -41.00 21.32
CA GLU A 228 6.78 -40.04 20.38
C GLU A 228 5.28 -39.85 20.62
N ARG A 229 4.58 -40.89 21.08
CA ARG A 229 3.16 -40.83 21.42
C ARG A 229 2.92 -40.13 22.75
N GLU A 230 3.70 -40.44 23.78
CA GLU A 230 3.62 -39.80 25.09
C GLU A 230 3.96 -38.30 24.97
N GLU A 231 4.95 -37.94 24.15
CA GLU A 231 5.24 -36.55 23.79
C GLU A 231 4.08 -35.89 23.02
N ASN A 232 3.48 -36.57 22.03
CA ASN A 232 2.30 -36.05 21.33
C ASN A 232 1.09 -35.87 22.25
N GLU A 233 0.89 -36.75 23.23
CA GLU A 233 -0.21 -36.69 24.18
C GLU A 233 0.01 -35.55 25.20
N TYR A 234 1.25 -35.35 25.65
CA TYR A 234 1.67 -34.20 26.46
C TYR A 234 1.54 -32.86 25.72
N LEU A 235 1.96 -32.78 24.45
CA LEU A 235 1.80 -31.58 23.62
C LEU A 235 0.31 -31.26 23.36
N ARG A 236 -0.54 -32.28 23.18
CA ARG A 236 -1.99 -32.12 23.07
C ARG A 236 -2.61 -31.60 24.37
N LEU A 237 -2.15 -32.10 25.52
CA LEU A 237 -2.58 -31.60 26.83
C LEU A 237 -2.21 -30.12 27.00
N LEU A 238 -0.95 -29.74 26.74
CA LEU A 238 -0.49 -28.34 26.75
C LEU A 238 -1.35 -27.43 25.86
N ILE A 239 -1.62 -27.85 24.61
CA ILE A 239 -2.48 -27.09 23.69
C ILE A 239 -3.91 -26.99 24.22
N SER A 240 -4.47 -28.07 24.79
CA SER A 240 -5.82 -28.06 25.36
C SER A 240 -5.94 -27.18 26.60
N ASP A 241 -4.89 -27.11 27.40
CA ASP A 241 -4.78 -26.23 28.57
C ASP A 241 -4.67 -24.76 28.17
N ASP A 242 -4.08 -24.42 27.02
CA ASP A 242 -3.92 -23.04 26.53
C ASP A 242 -5.17 -22.52 25.79
N ILE A 243 -6.01 -23.41 25.24
CA ILE A 243 -7.28 -23.02 24.61
C ILE A 243 -8.21 -22.37 25.65
N GLY A 244 -8.57 -21.11 25.42
CA GLY A 244 -9.40 -20.32 26.33
C GLY A 244 -8.66 -19.59 27.44
N LYS A 245 -7.33 -19.80 27.62
CA LYS A 245 -6.54 -18.96 28.53
C LYS A 245 -6.55 -17.50 28.07
N PRO A 246 -6.53 -16.53 29.00
CA PRO A 246 -6.52 -15.12 28.65
C PRO A 246 -5.12 -14.68 28.21
N ILE A 247 -4.95 -14.25 26.95
CA ILE A 247 -3.67 -13.71 26.48
C ILE A 247 -3.34 -12.41 27.24
N LYS A 248 -2.11 -12.34 27.75
CA LYS A 248 -1.63 -11.25 28.61
C LYS A 248 -1.27 -10.01 27.79
N LEU A 249 -2.27 -9.23 27.39
CA LEU A 249 -2.07 -7.93 26.73
C LEU A 249 -1.74 -6.80 27.73
N TYR A 250 -2.12 -6.99 29.00
CA TYR A 250 -1.86 -6.06 30.10
C TYR A 250 -1.19 -6.77 31.27
N ASP A 251 -0.15 -6.16 31.80
CA ASP A 251 0.51 -6.57 33.02
C ASP A 251 -0.01 -5.76 34.21
N GLU A 252 -0.60 -6.45 35.18
CA GLU A 252 -1.24 -5.79 36.33
C GLU A 252 -0.23 -5.31 37.37
N GLN A 253 0.91 -6.00 37.50
CA GLN A 253 1.98 -5.63 38.44
C GLN A 253 2.61 -4.28 38.05
N SER A 254 3.07 -4.15 36.80
CA SER A 254 3.64 -2.90 36.29
C SER A 254 2.59 -1.89 35.79
N ARG A 255 1.30 -2.29 35.79
CA ARG A 255 0.11 -1.53 35.37
C ARG A 255 0.15 -1.03 33.91
N LYS A 256 0.81 -1.76 33.02
CA LYS A 256 1.09 -1.35 31.62
C LYS A 256 0.55 -2.38 30.61
N TYR A 257 0.23 -1.93 29.40
CA TYR A 257 0.07 -2.85 28.26
C TYR A 257 1.45 -3.37 27.84
N THR A 258 1.54 -4.62 27.39
CA THR A 258 2.80 -5.23 26.93
C THR A 258 3.30 -4.59 25.62
N LYS A 259 4.51 -4.95 25.15
CA LYS A 259 5.07 -4.35 23.91
C LYS A 259 4.25 -4.76 22.70
N GLU A 260 3.99 -6.06 22.61
CA GLU A 260 3.24 -6.73 21.54
C GLU A 260 1.81 -6.17 21.46
N ALA A 261 1.20 -5.84 22.60
CA ALA A 261 -0.10 -5.16 22.68
C ALA A 261 -0.04 -3.68 22.23
N GLN A 262 1.07 -2.97 22.40
CA GLN A 262 1.27 -1.62 21.87
C GLN A 262 1.51 -1.64 20.35
N GLU A 263 2.36 -2.55 19.88
CA GLU A 263 2.71 -2.74 18.47
C GLU A 263 1.51 -3.21 17.65
N CYS A 264 0.72 -4.15 18.17
CA CYS A 264 -0.57 -4.53 17.60
C CYS A 264 -1.50 -3.30 17.43
N VAL A 265 -1.55 -2.40 18.42
CA VAL A 265 -2.31 -1.15 18.31
C VAL A 265 -1.73 -0.22 17.24
N TYR A 266 -0.40 -0.07 17.15
CA TYR A 266 0.23 0.74 16.09
C TYR A 266 -0.09 0.21 14.68
N GLN A 267 0.00 -1.11 14.48
CA GLN A 267 -0.31 -1.76 13.22
C GLN A 267 -1.80 -1.67 12.87
N LEU A 268 -2.71 -1.78 13.85
CA LEU A 268 -4.14 -1.54 13.63
C LEU A 268 -4.41 -0.08 13.23
N LEU A 269 -3.70 0.89 13.82
CA LEU A 269 -3.80 2.31 13.43
C LEU A 269 -3.22 2.58 12.03
N ASN A 270 -2.11 1.94 11.66
CA ASN A 270 -1.57 1.95 10.29
C ASN A 270 -2.60 1.40 9.28
N ASN A 271 -3.25 0.29 9.62
CA ASN A 271 -4.39 -0.29 8.87
C ASN A 271 -5.70 0.51 9.01
N ASN A 272 -5.59 1.81 9.33
CA ASN A 272 -6.68 2.80 9.44
C ASN A 272 -7.78 2.51 10.48
N VAL A 273 -7.69 1.46 11.29
CA VAL A 273 -8.72 1.10 12.28
C VAL A 273 -8.97 2.27 13.24
N THR A 274 -10.23 2.67 13.40
CA THR A 274 -10.61 3.79 14.27
C THR A 274 -10.38 3.44 15.74
N THR A 275 -10.05 4.43 16.56
CA THR A 275 -9.56 4.19 17.94
C THR A 275 -10.59 3.56 18.88
N SER A 276 -11.88 3.65 18.54
CA SER A 276 -12.99 2.95 19.19
C SER A 276 -13.21 1.51 18.71
N ARG A 277 -12.63 1.11 17.57
CA ARG A 277 -12.76 -0.23 16.97
C ARG A 277 -11.55 -1.12 17.21
N VAL A 278 -10.40 -0.58 17.62
CA VAL A 278 -9.18 -1.34 17.97
C VAL A 278 -9.46 -2.48 18.96
N GLY A 279 -10.05 -2.19 20.12
CA GLY A 279 -10.39 -3.23 21.12
C GLY A 279 -11.35 -4.31 20.59
N PRO A 280 -12.46 -3.94 19.93
CA PRO A 280 -13.32 -4.88 19.21
C PRO A 280 -12.60 -5.74 18.16
N VAL A 281 -11.68 -5.18 17.35
CA VAL A 281 -10.91 -5.94 16.35
C VAL A 281 -9.99 -6.96 17.02
N ILE A 282 -9.22 -6.56 18.04
CA ILE A 282 -8.40 -7.47 18.86
C ILE A 282 -9.26 -8.61 19.42
N THR A 283 -10.46 -8.30 19.92
CA THR A 283 -11.41 -9.30 20.44
C THR A 283 -11.89 -10.27 19.36
N THR A 284 -12.18 -9.80 18.16
CA THR A 284 -12.63 -10.64 17.03
C THR A 284 -11.51 -11.54 16.53
N VAL A 285 -10.28 -11.03 16.40
CA VAL A 285 -9.11 -11.83 15.98
C VAL A 285 -8.79 -12.92 17.01
N LEU A 286 -8.76 -12.59 18.31
CA LEU A 286 -8.49 -13.58 19.36
C LEU A 286 -9.56 -14.68 19.44
N LYS A 287 -10.82 -14.37 19.14
CA LYS A 287 -11.89 -15.37 19.04
C LYS A 287 -11.65 -16.41 17.94
N LEU A 288 -10.99 -16.05 16.82
CA LEU A 288 -10.68 -17.00 15.74
C LEU A 288 -9.67 -18.07 16.18
N VAL A 289 -8.79 -17.74 17.13
CA VAL A 289 -7.79 -18.65 17.71
C VAL A 289 -8.19 -19.20 19.08
N GLY A 290 -9.47 -19.07 19.47
CA GLY A 290 -9.99 -19.60 20.74
C GLY A 290 -9.53 -18.86 22.01
N MET A 291 -8.78 -17.76 21.87
CA MET A 291 -8.23 -16.99 22.99
C MET A 291 -9.14 -15.83 23.41
N ARG A 292 -8.86 -15.24 24.58
CA ARG A 292 -9.53 -14.02 25.07
C ARG A 292 -8.50 -13.01 25.59
N PRO A 293 -8.68 -11.70 25.38
CA PRO A 293 -7.77 -10.70 25.95
C PRO A 293 -7.96 -10.60 27.47
N ASN A 294 -6.88 -10.57 28.26
CA ASN A 294 -7.01 -10.34 29.72
C ASN A 294 -7.52 -8.93 30.04
N LYS A 295 -7.15 -7.94 29.21
CA LYS A 295 -7.63 -6.55 29.28
C LYS A 295 -7.48 -5.89 27.91
N LEU A 296 -8.42 -5.01 27.56
CA LEU A 296 -8.41 -4.29 26.28
C LEU A 296 -8.06 -2.80 26.48
N PRO A 297 -7.26 -2.20 25.58
CA PRO A 297 -6.96 -0.78 25.64
C PRO A 297 -8.23 0.06 25.40
N SER A 298 -8.48 1.03 26.28
CA SER A 298 -9.59 1.98 26.13
C SER A 298 -9.32 2.95 24.96
N VAL A 299 -10.36 3.65 24.48
CA VAL A 299 -10.19 4.69 23.43
C VAL A 299 -9.17 5.76 23.85
N SER A 300 -9.14 6.13 25.13
CA SER A 300 -8.13 7.05 25.68
C SER A 300 -6.71 6.45 25.67
N THR A 301 -6.59 5.15 25.97
CA THR A 301 -5.33 4.40 25.88
C THR A 301 -4.82 4.35 24.44
N VAL A 302 -5.69 4.01 23.47
CA VAL A 302 -5.35 3.97 22.04
C VAL A 302 -4.99 5.37 21.52
N ASN A 303 -5.71 6.41 21.96
CA ASN A 303 -5.36 7.80 21.64
C ASN A 303 -3.99 8.21 22.22
N ASN A 304 -3.53 7.61 23.32
CA ASN A 304 -2.19 7.85 23.87
C ASN A 304 -1.11 7.02 23.17
N MET A 305 -1.39 5.77 22.80
CA MET A 305 -0.56 4.98 21.86
C MET A 305 -0.38 5.72 20.52
N ASN A 306 -1.41 6.42 20.03
CA ASN A 306 -1.28 7.24 18.84
C ASN A 306 -0.37 8.48 19.02
N VAL A 307 -0.18 9.00 20.24
CA VAL A 307 0.84 10.04 20.50
C VAL A 307 2.23 9.42 20.68
N GLN A 308 2.31 8.18 21.17
CA GLN A 308 3.59 7.42 21.20
C GLN A 308 4.14 7.23 19.78
N ARG A 309 3.28 6.96 18.77
CA ARG A 309 3.65 6.96 17.34
C ARG A 309 4.31 8.26 16.88
N LEU A 310 3.83 9.43 17.31
CA LEU A 310 4.46 10.72 16.98
C LEU A 310 5.84 10.84 17.62
N ILE A 311 5.95 10.55 18.92
CA ILE A 311 7.20 10.65 19.67
C ILE A 311 8.25 9.69 19.07
N LEU A 312 7.87 8.45 18.75
CA LEU A 312 8.74 7.48 18.08
C LEU A 312 9.22 7.97 16.70
N ALA A 313 8.34 8.58 15.90
CA ALA A 313 8.71 9.15 14.61
C ALA A 313 9.65 10.36 14.74
N GLN A 314 9.51 11.15 15.80
CA GLN A 314 10.42 12.25 16.14
C GLN A 314 11.78 11.72 16.65
N THR A 315 11.80 10.65 17.46
CA THR A 315 13.04 9.99 17.89
C THR A 315 13.77 9.34 16.72
N GLN A 316 13.03 8.74 15.77
CA GLN A 316 13.60 8.24 14.52
C GLN A 316 14.28 9.35 13.70
N LEU A 317 13.69 10.54 13.59
CA LEU A 317 14.33 11.70 12.95
C LEU A 317 15.57 12.16 13.71
N ALA A 318 15.51 12.18 15.04
CA ALA A 318 16.65 12.54 15.89
C ALA A 318 17.82 11.54 15.78
N GLU A 319 17.53 10.26 15.53
CA GLU A 319 18.55 9.21 15.40
C GLU A 319 19.06 9.04 13.96
N GLU A 320 18.17 8.87 12.97
CA GLU A 320 18.57 8.59 11.58
C GLU A 320 18.93 9.88 10.80
N LEU A 321 18.11 10.94 10.88
CA LEU A 321 18.24 12.12 10.02
C LEU A 321 19.31 13.11 10.50
N SER A 322 19.59 13.16 11.81
CA SER A 322 20.70 13.97 12.36
C SER A 322 22.09 13.52 11.89
N GLN A 323 22.20 12.30 11.36
CA GLN A 323 23.44 11.71 10.83
C GLN A 323 23.53 11.78 9.29
N LYS A 324 22.45 12.12 8.58
CA LYS A 324 22.48 12.37 7.13
C LYS A 324 23.11 13.73 6.85
N ASN A 325 23.98 13.82 5.85
CA ASN A 325 24.55 15.08 5.35
C ASN A 325 23.86 15.55 4.05
N SER A 326 24.14 16.79 3.66
CA SER A 326 23.82 17.38 2.35
C SER A 326 22.37 17.15 1.89
N THR A 327 21.43 17.45 2.78
CA THR A 327 19.97 17.22 2.59
C THR A 327 19.23 18.43 1.99
N CYS A 328 18.02 18.19 1.48
CA CYS A 328 17.16 19.20 0.89
C CYS A 328 15.84 19.37 1.68
N LEU A 329 15.54 20.58 2.13
CA LEU A 329 14.29 20.91 2.84
C LEU A 329 13.17 21.23 1.84
N LEU A 330 12.03 20.55 1.93
CA LEU A 330 10.82 20.86 1.17
C LEU A 330 9.75 21.48 2.08
N SER A 331 9.16 22.59 1.63
CA SER A 331 8.04 23.28 2.26
C SER A 331 6.90 23.52 1.28
N ASP A 332 5.67 23.43 1.77
CA ASP A 332 4.43 23.80 1.06
C ASP A 332 3.32 24.09 2.07
N GLU A 333 2.31 24.85 1.66
CA GLU A 333 1.24 25.35 2.52
C GLU A 333 -0.18 25.15 1.94
N THR A 334 -1.03 24.46 2.69
CA THR A 334 -2.41 24.18 2.30
C THR A 334 -3.44 24.82 3.23
N SER A 335 -4.72 24.75 2.86
CA SER A 335 -5.82 25.32 3.64
C SER A 335 -7.06 24.44 3.53
N LYS A 336 -7.43 23.78 4.63
CA LYS A 336 -8.51 22.78 4.70
C LYS A 336 -9.47 23.19 5.82
N TYR A 337 -10.78 23.22 5.53
CA TYR A 337 -11.83 23.52 6.51
C TYR A 337 -11.58 24.78 7.36
N GLY A 338 -11.10 25.87 6.73
CA GLY A 338 -10.76 27.13 7.41
C GLY A 338 -9.45 27.14 8.19
N THR A 339 -8.76 26.00 8.34
CA THR A 339 -7.44 25.91 8.98
C THR A 339 -6.33 25.84 7.93
N LYS A 340 -5.26 26.59 8.17
CA LYS A 340 -4.02 26.59 7.38
C LYS A 340 -3.06 25.56 7.93
N PHE A 341 -2.34 24.85 7.05
CA PHE A 341 -1.35 23.84 7.42
C PHE A 341 -0.07 24.04 6.61
N GLU A 342 1.09 23.93 7.27
CA GLU A 342 2.41 23.85 6.63
C GLU A 342 2.90 22.39 6.74
N GLY A 343 3.45 21.85 5.65
CA GLY A 343 4.13 20.55 5.62
C GLY A 343 5.63 20.76 5.51
N TYR A 344 6.40 20.13 6.42
CA TYR A 344 7.86 20.15 6.37
C TYR A 344 8.42 18.76 6.11
N HIS A 345 9.26 18.67 5.09
CA HIS A 345 9.80 17.41 4.60
C HIS A 345 11.28 17.55 4.28
N VAL A 346 12.02 16.45 4.29
CA VAL A 346 13.44 16.42 3.89
C VAL A 346 13.65 15.30 2.88
N SER A 347 14.46 15.58 1.86
CA SER A 347 15.05 14.59 0.96
C SER A 347 16.50 14.39 1.34
N ASP A 348 16.96 13.14 1.44
CA ASP A 348 18.37 12.80 1.65
C ASP A 348 19.06 12.31 0.35
N ASN A 349 20.35 12.05 0.44
CA ASN A 349 21.21 11.59 -0.66
C ASN A 349 20.90 10.15 -1.13
N GLU A 350 20.13 9.37 -0.37
CA GLU A 350 19.58 8.07 -0.80
C GLU A 350 18.24 8.22 -1.54
N GLY A 351 17.71 9.45 -1.64
CA GLY A 351 16.40 9.74 -2.22
C GLY A 351 15.23 9.30 -1.33
N ARG A 352 15.47 9.07 -0.03
CA ARG A 352 14.43 8.80 0.97
C ARG A 352 13.82 10.14 1.38
N LEU A 353 12.49 10.17 1.40
CA LEU A 353 11.69 11.34 1.75
C LEU A 353 11.14 11.18 3.17
N TRP A 354 11.36 12.21 3.98
CA TRP A 354 11.06 12.26 5.40
C TRP A 354 9.99 13.33 5.68
N VAL A 355 9.10 13.08 6.63
CA VAL A 355 8.16 14.09 7.17
C VAL A 355 8.66 14.53 8.54
N LEU A 356 9.04 15.81 8.66
CA LEU A 356 9.44 16.42 9.93
C LEU A 356 8.23 16.82 10.78
N GLY A 357 7.16 17.30 10.13
CA GLY A 357 5.93 17.70 10.79
C GLY A 357 4.85 18.16 9.79
N LEU A 358 3.62 18.28 10.29
CA LEU A 358 2.47 18.77 9.53
C LEU A 358 1.55 19.55 10.46
N ARG A 359 1.76 20.87 10.52
CA ARG A 359 1.27 21.71 11.63
C ARG A 359 0.33 22.79 11.18
N ASN A 360 -0.62 23.13 12.05
CA ASN A 360 -1.51 24.26 11.80
C ASN A 360 -0.79 25.59 12.04
N ILE A 361 -0.89 26.51 11.09
CA ILE A 361 -0.24 27.83 11.16
C ILE A 361 -1.26 28.94 11.46
N LEU A 362 -0.75 30.08 11.96
CA LEU A 362 -1.55 31.27 12.29
C LEU A 362 -1.92 32.04 11.01
N THR A 363 -0.93 32.62 10.34
CA THR A 363 -1.06 33.23 9.01
C THR A 363 -0.37 32.36 7.93
N LYS A 364 -0.12 32.93 6.74
CA LYS A 364 0.72 32.34 5.67
C LYS A 364 2.05 33.12 5.54
N GLY A 365 2.47 33.80 6.61
CA GLY A 365 3.61 34.72 6.62
C GLY A 365 4.89 34.01 7.02
N ALA A 366 5.99 34.32 6.33
CA ALA A 366 7.30 33.69 6.50
C ALA A 366 7.78 33.53 7.97
N LYS A 367 7.43 34.47 8.86
CA LYS A 367 7.76 34.40 10.29
C LYS A 367 6.94 33.35 11.07
N ASP A 368 5.65 33.16 10.75
CA ASP A 368 4.82 32.11 11.36
C ASP A 368 5.26 30.72 10.86
N THR A 369 5.61 30.64 9.58
CA THR A 369 6.20 29.49 8.91
C THR A 369 7.51 29.11 9.61
N LEU A 370 8.52 30.00 9.66
CA LEU A 370 9.79 29.74 10.37
C LEU A 370 9.59 29.39 11.85
N LYS A 371 8.74 30.09 12.60
CA LYS A 371 8.45 29.73 13.98
C LYS A 371 7.91 28.30 14.10
N THR A 372 7.05 27.87 13.17
CA THR A 372 6.51 26.50 13.14
C THR A 372 7.59 25.47 12.81
N PHE A 373 8.59 25.83 11.99
CA PHE A 373 9.77 25.00 11.73
C PHE A 373 10.68 24.88 12.97
N GLN A 374 10.97 26.00 13.64
CA GLN A 374 11.72 26.04 14.90
C GLN A 374 11.06 25.16 15.98
N GLU A 375 9.73 25.23 16.11
CA GLU A 375 8.95 24.35 17.00
C GLU A 375 9.07 22.86 16.65
N ILE A 376 9.25 22.49 15.37
CA ILE A 376 9.47 21.10 14.94
C ILE A 376 10.87 20.62 15.30
N LEU A 377 11.90 21.42 14.98
CA LEU A 377 13.29 21.09 15.31
C LEU A 377 13.50 20.98 16.82
N GLN A 378 12.87 21.87 17.61
CA GLN A 378 12.87 21.80 19.06
C GLN A 378 12.25 20.51 19.58
N ASP A 379 11.06 20.11 19.09
CA ASP A 379 10.44 18.84 19.52
C ASP A 379 11.32 17.62 19.17
N ILE A 380 12.04 17.64 18.03
CA ILE A 380 12.99 16.58 17.64
C ILE A 380 14.17 16.49 18.62
N SER A 381 14.77 17.62 18.99
CA SER A 381 15.82 17.70 20.02
C SER A 381 15.33 17.22 21.40
N GLU A 382 14.10 17.58 21.79
CA GLU A 382 13.57 17.23 23.10
C GLU A 382 13.25 15.73 23.27
N VAL A 383 12.76 15.05 22.23
CA VAL A 383 12.58 13.59 22.31
C VAL A 383 13.93 12.83 22.31
N SER A 384 15.05 13.53 22.12
CA SER A 384 16.40 12.98 21.94
C SER A 384 17.28 12.93 23.21
N GLU A 385 16.72 13.11 24.43
CA GLU A 385 17.44 12.98 25.73
C GLU A 385 18.17 11.62 26.00
N VAL A 386 18.23 10.72 25.01
CA VAL A 386 18.90 9.40 25.08
C VAL A 386 20.04 9.29 24.04
N CYS A 387 20.07 10.19 23.04
CA CYS A 387 20.94 10.08 21.88
C CYS A 387 21.72 11.38 21.64
N ASP A 388 21.03 12.51 21.47
CA ASP A 388 21.65 13.81 21.16
C ASP A 388 20.67 14.97 21.39
N HIS A 389 20.90 15.80 22.42
CA HIS A 389 20.06 16.96 22.72
C HIS A 389 20.07 18.04 21.61
N GLU A 390 21.05 18.03 20.70
CA GLU A 390 21.20 18.99 19.62
C GLU A 390 20.79 18.43 18.24
N ALA A 391 20.14 17.26 18.21
CA ALA A 391 19.69 16.61 16.99
C ALA A 391 18.85 17.51 16.06
N GLY A 392 17.98 18.36 16.61
CA GLY A 392 17.20 19.34 15.84
C GLY A 392 18.06 20.41 15.17
N LYS A 393 19.10 20.91 15.85
CA LYS A 393 20.06 21.84 15.25
C LYS A 393 20.92 21.15 14.20
N LYS A 394 21.34 19.91 14.42
CA LYS A 394 22.04 19.11 13.39
C LYS A 394 21.20 18.91 12.13
N VAL A 395 19.92 18.56 12.27
CA VAL A 395 18.99 18.47 11.12
C VAL A 395 18.90 19.80 10.35
N LEU A 396 18.94 20.96 11.01
CA LEU A 396 19.05 22.26 10.30
C LEU A 396 20.39 22.41 9.57
N LEU A 397 21.51 22.13 10.24
CA LEU A 397 22.85 22.33 9.68
C LEU A 397 23.14 21.40 8.49
N ASN A 398 22.57 20.19 8.51
CA ASN A 398 22.64 19.19 7.46
C ASN A 398 21.77 19.53 6.23
N ILE A 399 20.89 20.52 6.29
CA ILE A 399 20.18 21.06 5.12
C ILE A 399 21.15 21.99 4.37
N VAL A 400 21.32 21.76 3.07
CA VAL A 400 22.18 22.59 2.18
C VAL A 400 21.41 23.19 1.00
N SER A 401 20.14 22.80 0.82
CA SER A 401 19.26 23.27 -0.24
C SER A 401 17.80 23.31 0.21
N THR A 402 16.98 24.11 -0.47
CA THR A 402 15.53 24.19 -0.24
C THR A 402 14.75 23.95 -1.53
N MET A 403 13.50 23.46 -1.43
CA MET A 403 12.63 23.16 -2.56
C MET A 403 11.17 23.51 -2.23
N SER A 404 10.73 24.69 -2.66
CA SER A 404 9.41 25.27 -2.35
C SER A 404 8.68 25.79 -3.60
N ASP A 405 7.57 26.52 -3.44
CA ASP A 405 6.96 27.28 -4.54
C ASP A 405 7.64 28.65 -4.75
N ARG A 406 7.21 29.42 -5.75
CA ARG A 406 7.76 30.76 -6.03
C ARG A 406 7.00 31.89 -5.33
N ALA A 407 6.26 31.61 -4.26
CA ALA A 407 5.58 32.66 -3.51
C ALA A 407 6.59 33.56 -2.78
N SER A 408 6.31 34.86 -2.71
CA SER A 408 7.14 35.82 -1.96
C SER A 408 7.25 35.49 -0.47
N THR A 409 6.31 34.73 0.07
CA THR A 409 6.33 34.19 1.42
C THR A 409 7.36 33.07 1.61
N GLN A 410 7.50 32.16 0.64
CA GLN A 410 8.54 31.11 0.67
C GLN A 410 9.93 31.70 0.36
N ILE A 411 10.02 32.70 -0.54
CA ILE A 411 11.27 33.46 -0.76
C ILE A 411 11.74 34.13 0.54
N LYS A 412 10.88 34.88 1.24
CA LYS A 412 11.28 35.49 2.52
C LYS A 412 11.45 34.47 3.65
N PHE A 413 10.83 33.29 3.58
CA PHE A 413 11.13 32.19 4.51
C PHE A 413 12.56 31.70 4.35
N ASN A 414 13.04 31.52 3.12
CA ASN A 414 14.43 31.10 2.87
C ASN A 414 15.45 32.13 3.41
N GLU A 415 15.22 33.43 3.22
CA GLU A 415 16.08 34.47 3.83
C GLU A 415 16.09 34.37 5.36
N LEU A 416 14.91 34.25 6.01
CA LEU A 416 14.82 34.12 7.47
C LEU A 416 15.41 32.79 7.99
N LEU A 417 15.45 31.75 7.14
CA LEU A 417 16.05 30.46 7.45
C LEU A 417 17.59 30.52 7.41
N GLU A 418 18.16 31.29 6.46
CA GLU A 418 19.58 31.61 6.41
C GLU A 418 19.99 32.50 7.61
N GLU A 419 19.16 33.49 7.98
CA GLU A 419 19.30 34.29 9.22
C GLU A 419 19.35 33.37 10.46
N TYR A 420 18.37 32.47 10.65
CA TYR A 420 18.32 31.54 11.79
C TYR A 420 19.44 30.48 11.80
N ARG A 421 19.92 30.06 10.62
CA ARG A 421 21.09 29.18 10.49
C ARG A 421 22.37 29.88 10.97
N ALA A 422 22.51 31.18 10.68
CA ALA A 422 23.63 31.98 11.16
C ALA A 422 23.64 32.10 12.70
N GLU A 423 22.48 32.30 13.34
CA GLU A 423 22.34 32.30 14.80
C GLU A 423 22.86 30.98 15.41
N ILE A 424 22.43 29.83 14.87
CA ILE A 424 22.87 28.51 15.38
C ILE A 424 24.36 28.23 15.13
N LEU A 425 24.91 28.65 13.99
CA LEU A 425 26.34 28.51 13.70
C LEU A 425 27.19 29.40 14.63
N GLN A 426 26.73 30.61 14.92
CA GLN A 426 27.38 31.50 15.88
C GLN A 426 27.39 30.90 17.29
N ASP A 427 26.27 30.36 17.75
CA ASP A 427 26.14 29.70 19.07
C ASP A 427 27.06 28.47 19.19
N GLN A 428 27.25 27.70 18.11
CA GLN A 428 28.09 26.48 18.13
C GLN A 428 29.58 26.75 17.91
N LEU A 429 29.96 27.76 17.12
CA LEU A 429 31.35 28.04 16.76
C LEU A 429 32.00 29.11 17.67
N GLY A 430 31.21 29.93 18.37
CA GLY A 430 31.70 30.86 19.39
C GLY A 430 32.80 31.81 18.88
N GLU A 431 33.97 31.78 19.51
CA GLU A 431 35.11 32.62 19.11
C GLU A 431 35.57 32.35 17.67
N SER A 432 35.47 31.11 17.17
CA SER A 432 35.82 30.77 15.79
C SER A 432 34.92 31.46 14.78
N TRP A 433 33.63 31.67 15.11
CA TRP A 433 32.72 32.48 14.28
C TRP A 433 33.16 33.94 14.22
N GLY A 434 33.70 34.48 15.33
CA GLY A 434 34.30 35.81 15.36
C GLY A 434 35.49 35.95 14.41
N GLN A 435 36.27 34.89 14.23
CA GLN A 435 37.50 34.86 13.42
C GLN A 435 37.24 34.65 11.91
N MET A 436 36.12 34.02 11.53
CA MET A 436 35.75 33.83 10.12
C MET A 436 35.49 35.16 9.40
N SER A 437 35.94 35.30 8.15
CA SER A 437 35.58 36.43 7.29
C SER A 437 34.10 36.39 6.88
N ASP A 438 33.57 37.51 6.39
CA ASP A 438 32.16 37.59 5.95
C ASP A 438 31.87 36.67 4.74
N ASN A 439 32.89 36.37 3.93
CA ASN A 439 32.80 35.40 2.84
C ASN A 439 32.66 33.96 3.36
N GLU A 440 33.41 33.59 4.41
CA GLU A 440 33.33 32.27 5.03
C GLU A 440 32.03 32.11 5.83
N LYS A 441 31.56 33.16 6.52
CA LYS A 441 30.24 33.19 7.17
C LYS A 441 29.12 33.01 6.15
N SER A 442 29.23 33.69 5.00
CA SER A 442 28.27 33.58 3.89
C SER A 442 28.26 32.18 3.27
N SER A 443 29.42 31.54 3.07
CA SER A 443 29.47 30.21 2.44
C SER A 443 28.85 29.10 3.29
N VAL A 444 28.93 29.17 4.63
CA VAL A 444 28.33 28.16 5.53
C VAL A 444 26.85 28.42 5.89
N THR A 445 26.35 29.65 5.70
CA THR A 445 24.96 30.03 6.01
C THR A 445 24.02 29.99 4.81
N LYS A 446 24.52 30.32 3.63
CA LYS A 446 23.73 30.42 2.40
C LYS A 446 23.21 29.07 1.94
N LEU A 447 21.91 28.99 1.60
CA LEU A 447 21.27 27.77 1.13
C LEU A 447 21.11 27.78 -0.39
N ASN A 448 21.16 26.59 -0.99
CA ASN A 448 20.88 26.43 -2.41
C ASN A 448 19.37 26.34 -2.63
N ASN A 449 18.76 27.52 -2.74
CA ASN A 449 17.32 27.69 -2.82
C ASN A 449 16.79 27.38 -4.23
N PHE A 450 16.05 26.28 -4.36
CA PHE A 450 15.39 25.83 -5.60
C PHE A 450 13.87 25.96 -5.51
N PHE A 451 13.23 25.99 -6.68
CA PHE A 451 11.78 26.16 -6.81
C PHE A 451 11.17 25.04 -7.66
N CYS A 452 10.03 24.53 -7.21
CA CYS A 452 9.36 23.35 -7.77
C CYS A 452 9.04 23.51 -9.25
N SER A 453 9.70 22.69 -10.09
CA SER A 453 9.62 22.77 -11.54
C SER A 453 8.20 22.48 -12.08
N LEU A 454 7.40 21.66 -11.39
CA LEU A 454 6.01 21.40 -11.79
C LEU A 454 5.12 22.66 -11.73
N HIS A 455 5.43 23.67 -10.89
CA HIS A 455 4.68 24.93 -10.88
C HIS A 455 4.79 25.72 -12.19
N VAL A 456 5.81 25.46 -13.01
CA VAL A 456 5.91 25.97 -14.39
C VAL A 456 4.69 25.55 -15.21
N LEU A 457 4.16 24.34 -15.01
CA LEU A 457 2.99 23.83 -15.71
C LEU A 457 1.69 24.51 -15.28
N VAL A 458 1.62 25.00 -14.04
CA VAL A 458 0.51 25.83 -13.54
C VAL A 458 0.55 27.19 -14.21
N HIS A 459 1.71 27.86 -14.18
CA HIS A 459 1.88 29.15 -14.84
C HIS A 459 1.71 29.06 -16.36
N ALA A 460 2.11 27.95 -17.00
CA ALA A 460 1.86 27.72 -18.42
C ALA A 460 0.36 27.66 -18.72
N ALA A 461 -0.45 27.04 -17.84
CA ALA A 461 -1.91 27.03 -17.98
C ALA A 461 -2.53 28.42 -17.75
N GLU A 462 -2.00 29.21 -16.80
CA GLU A 462 -2.42 30.59 -16.56
C GLU A 462 -2.11 31.51 -17.77
N THR A 463 -0.88 31.45 -18.28
CA THR A 463 -0.46 32.20 -19.48
C THR A 463 -1.25 31.76 -20.71
N SER A 464 -1.41 30.44 -20.94
CA SER A 464 -2.23 29.93 -22.05
C SER A 464 -3.68 30.38 -21.95
N THR A 465 -4.24 30.48 -20.75
CA THR A 465 -5.59 31.02 -20.52
C THR A 465 -5.70 32.49 -20.91
N ALA A 466 -4.69 33.31 -20.58
CA ALA A 466 -4.67 34.72 -20.96
C ALA A 466 -4.51 34.91 -22.49
N CYS A 467 -3.55 34.21 -23.10
CA CYS A 467 -3.33 34.21 -24.56
C CYS A 467 -4.56 33.70 -25.34
N LEU A 468 -5.27 32.71 -24.80
CA LEU A 468 -6.49 32.17 -25.42
C LEU A 468 -7.68 33.13 -25.29
N LEU A 469 -7.78 33.91 -24.21
CA LEU A 469 -8.75 34.99 -24.07
C LEU A 469 -8.48 36.13 -25.08
N GLU A 470 -7.22 36.43 -25.36
CA GLU A 470 -6.80 37.39 -26.39
C GLU A 470 -7.11 36.88 -27.81
N ALA A 471 -6.77 35.61 -28.11
CA ALA A 471 -7.07 34.98 -29.39
C ALA A 471 -8.58 34.86 -29.65
N GLU A 472 -9.38 34.43 -28.67
CA GLU A 472 -10.85 34.46 -28.77
C GLU A 472 -11.40 35.90 -28.86
N GLY A 473 -10.74 36.88 -28.24
CA GLY A 473 -11.07 38.29 -28.37
C GLY A 473 -10.94 38.79 -29.81
N GLY A 474 -9.89 38.37 -30.53
CA GLY A 474 -9.74 38.62 -31.96
C GLY A 474 -10.78 37.86 -32.80
N LEU A 475 -10.91 36.55 -32.59
CA LEU A 475 -11.76 35.65 -33.39
C LEU A 475 -13.27 35.87 -33.22
N PHE A 476 -13.71 36.58 -32.18
CA PHE A 476 -15.12 36.91 -31.91
C PHE A 476 -15.39 38.41 -31.74
N GLU A 477 -14.49 39.30 -32.18
CA GLU A 477 -14.65 40.76 -32.06
C GLU A 477 -14.97 41.22 -30.61
N ASN A 478 -14.31 40.59 -29.63
CA ASN A 478 -14.53 40.73 -28.17
C ASN A 478 -15.91 40.30 -27.65
N SER A 479 -16.73 39.63 -28.47
CA SER A 479 -18.06 39.09 -28.12
C SER A 479 -18.13 37.55 -28.18
N PRO A 480 -17.27 36.81 -27.44
CA PRO A 480 -17.23 35.34 -27.51
C PRO A 480 -18.56 34.73 -27.04
N PRO A 481 -19.18 33.84 -27.84
CA PRO A 481 -20.54 33.36 -27.63
C PRO A 481 -20.64 32.49 -26.37
N ILE A 482 -21.83 32.45 -25.77
CA ILE A 482 -22.13 31.67 -24.58
C ILE A 482 -23.62 31.31 -24.50
N TYR A 483 -23.92 30.08 -24.09
CA TYR A 483 -25.29 29.60 -23.86
C TYR A 483 -25.98 30.29 -22.66
N ASP A 484 -25.25 30.43 -21.55
CA ASP A 484 -25.80 30.84 -20.26
C ASP A 484 -24.71 31.57 -19.45
N ALA A 485 -24.95 32.85 -19.17
CA ALA A 485 -23.98 33.73 -18.51
C ALA A 485 -23.55 33.23 -17.11
N THR A 486 -24.35 32.41 -16.44
CA THR A 486 -24.00 31.86 -15.11
C THR A 486 -22.83 30.87 -15.14
N PHE A 487 -22.47 30.35 -16.33
CA PHE A 487 -21.29 29.51 -16.52
C PHE A 487 -20.01 30.30 -16.85
N LYS A 488 -20.06 31.62 -17.03
CA LYS A 488 -18.88 32.47 -17.28
C LYS A 488 -18.25 32.93 -15.96
N LYS A 489 -16.96 32.66 -15.75
CA LYS A 489 -16.17 33.43 -14.77
C LYS A 489 -15.63 34.71 -15.41
N ALA A 490 -15.26 35.69 -14.58
CA ALA A 490 -14.55 36.87 -15.04
C ALA A 490 -13.23 36.45 -15.73
N SER A 491 -12.95 37.02 -16.90
CA SER A 491 -11.76 36.76 -17.73
C SER A 491 -11.50 35.29 -18.07
N GLU A 492 -12.56 34.48 -18.22
CA GLU A 492 -12.46 33.07 -18.63
C GLU A 492 -12.85 32.89 -20.11
N PRO A 493 -11.96 32.38 -20.98
CA PRO A 493 -12.27 32.08 -22.37
C PRO A 493 -13.26 30.92 -22.52
N GLY A 494 -13.97 30.87 -23.65
CA GLY A 494 -14.97 29.87 -23.99
C GLY A 494 -14.42 28.47 -24.18
N CYS A 495 -13.21 28.31 -24.70
CA CYS A 495 -12.50 27.03 -24.72
C CYS A 495 -12.20 26.53 -23.29
N LEU A 496 -11.73 27.40 -22.39
CA LEU A 496 -11.52 27.02 -20.99
C LEU A 496 -12.85 26.68 -20.29
N ARG A 497 -13.93 27.41 -20.60
CA ARG A 497 -15.29 27.09 -20.17
C ARG A 497 -15.70 25.69 -20.66
N LEU A 498 -15.50 25.37 -21.94
CA LEU A 498 -15.78 24.06 -22.55
C LEU A 498 -15.02 22.93 -21.84
N ILE A 499 -13.70 23.03 -21.74
CA ILE A 499 -12.86 22.02 -21.07
C ILE A 499 -13.35 21.78 -19.64
N ARG A 500 -13.63 22.87 -18.90
CA ARG A 500 -14.13 22.81 -17.52
C ARG A 500 -15.54 22.22 -17.42
N THR A 501 -16.47 22.55 -18.31
CA THR A 501 -17.86 22.04 -18.27
C THR A 501 -17.93 20.58 -18.74
N VAL A 502 -17.16 20.19 -19.76
CA VAL A 502 -16.96 18.79 -20.18
C VAL A 502 -16.38 17.97 -19.03
N SER A 503 -15.29 18.43 -18.41
CA SER A 503 -14.72 17.76 -17.22
C SER A 503 -15.76 17.61 -16.11
N LYS A 504 -16.55 18.66 -15.84
CA LYS A 504 -17.61 18.63 -14.81
C LYS A 504 -18.74 17.65 -15.15
N ALA A 505 -19.08 17.48 -16.43
CA ALA A 505 -20.14 16.59 -16.89
C ALA A 505 -19.71 15.12 -17.04
N PHE A 506 -18.47 14.87 -17.49
CA PHE A 506 -18.06 13.57 -18.03
C PHE A 506 -16.84 12.92 -17.33
N SER A 507 -16.15 13.59 -16.41
CA SER A 507 -15.06 12.95 -15.63
C SER A 507 -15.58 12.07 -14.49
N CYS A 508 -14.80 11.06 -14.11
CA CYS A 508 -15.11 10.21 -12.96
C CYS A 508 -15.06 11.04 -11.66
N GLY A 509 -16.19 11.13 -10.94
CA GLY A 509 -16.31 11.97 -9.75
C GLY A 509 -16.36 13.48 -10.04
N GLY A 510 -16.91 13.87 -11.19
CA GLY A 510 -17.24 15.26 -11.55
C GLY A 510 -18.39 15.85 -10.72
N ASP A 511 -19.45 16.34 -11.38
CA ASP A 511 -20.67 16.81 -10.68
C ASP A 511 -21.64 15.65 -10.43
N GLU A 512 -21.78 15.25 -9.16
CA GLU A 512 -22.64 14.12 -8.73
C GLU A 512 -24.15 14.35 -9.00
N LYS A 513 -24.59 15.60 -9.22
CA LYS A 513 -26.00 15.97 -9.42
C LYS A 513 -26.36 16.27 -10.88
N ASN A 514 -25.42 16.84 -11.65
CA ASN A 514 -25.65 17.35 -13.00
C ASN A 514 -24.79 16.65 -14.08
N GLY A 515 -23.80 15.86 -13.67
CA GLY A 515 -22.94 15.08 -14.54
C GLY A 515 -23.56 13.74 -14.95
N VAL A 516 -22.96 13.11 -15.97
CA VAL A 516 -23.47 11.92 -16.66
C VAL A 516 -22.37 10.89 -16.94
N TYR A 517 -21.29 10.90 -16.13
CA TYR A 517 -20.16 9.97 -16.24
C TYR A 517 -20.60 8.50 -16.38
N GLY A 518 -21.55 8.03 -15.56
CA GLY A 518 -22.05 6.66 -15.62
C GLY A 518 -22.56 6.27 -17.02
N PRO A 519 -23.67 6.87 -17.50
CA PRO A 519 -24.19 6.64 -18.85
C PRO A 519 -23.16 6.85 -19.97
N PHE A 520 -22.39 7.94 -19.92
CA PHE A 520 -21.40 8.24 -20.96
C PHE A 520 -20.25 7.21 -20.99
N SER A 521 -19.79 6.72 -19.84
CA SER A 521 -18.74 5.69 -19.72
C SER A 521 -19.17 4.28 -20.17
N VAL A 522 -20.47 4.07 -20.41
CA VAL A 522 -21.00 2.88 -21.09
C VAL A 522 -21.06 3.15 -22.59
N PHE A 523 -21.65 4.27 -23.00
CA PHE A 523 -21.79 4.69 -24.40
C PHE A 523 -20.45 4.77 -25.15
N VAL A 524 -19.43 5.44 -24.58
CA VAL A 524 -18.14 5.68 -25.25
C VAL A 524 -17.19 4.47 -25.18
N ARG A 525 -17.55 3.41 -24.46
CA ARG A 525 -16.66 2.27 -24.17
C ARG A 525 -16.20 1.46 -25.39
N PRO A 526 -17.02 1.22 -26.43
CA PRO A 526 -16.56 0.55 -27.65
C PRO A 526 -15.47 1.38 -28.35
N PHE A 527 -15.75 2.67 -28.59
CA PHE A 527 -14.82 3.61 -29.19
C PHE A 527 -13.49 3.72 -28.44
N LEU A 528 -13.51 3.77 -27.10
CA LEU A 528 -12.27 3.76 -26.32
C LEU A 528 -11.47 2.47 -26.53
N LYS A 529 -12.13 1.29 -26.51
CA LYS A 529 -11.46 -0.01 -26.75
C LYS A 529 -10.86 -0.13 -28.15
N GLU A 530 -11.59 0.31 -29.16
CA GLU A 530 -11.13 0.34 -30.57
C GLU A 530 -9.85 1.18 -30.71
N ASN A 531 -9.74 2.24 -29.92
CA ASN A 531 -8.60 3.15 -29.88
C ASN A 531 -7.52 2.77 -28.84
N GLY A 532 -7.61 1.59 -28.21
CA GLY A 532 -6.64 1.09 -27.22
C GLY A 532 -6.75 1.69 -25.80
N ILE A 533 -7.71 2.58 -25.55
CA ILE A 533 -7.84 3.36 -24.32
C ILE A 533 -8.71 2.62 -23.28
N HIS A 534 -8.25 2.56 -22.03
CA HIS A 534 -8.93 1.82 -20.95
C HIS A 534 -10.06 2.61 -20.24
N SER A 535 -10.00 3.94 -20.24
CA SER A 535 -10.92 4.82 -19.50
C SER A 535 -11.06 6.19 -20.17
N ILE A 536 -12.12 6.94 -19.88
CA ILE A 536 -12.32 8.29 -20.43
C ILE A 536 -11.08 9.17 -20.13
N PRO A 537 -10.38 9.72 -21.13
CA PRO A 537 -9.18 10.54 -20.96
C PRO A 537 -9.51 11.99 -20.56
N ILE A 538 -10.44 12.18 -19.61
CA ILE A 538 -10.87 13.49 -19.13
C ILE A 538 -10.96 13.44 -17.60
N ASP A 539 -10.01 14.10 -16.95
CA ASP A 539 -9.86 14.10 -15.51
C ASP A 539 -10.70 15.19 -14.82
N ARG A 540 -10.75 15.15 -13.49
CA ARG A 540 -11.45 16.19 -12.71
C ARG A 540 -10.67 17.51 -12.74
N PHE A 541 -11.28 18.55 -13.31
CA PHE A 541 -10.76 19.93 -13.35
C PHE A 541 -10.53 20.59 -11.97
N ARG A 542 -10.82 19.89 -10.87
CA ARG A 542 -10.49 20.28 -9.49
C ARG A 542 -9.88 19.09 -8.77
N GLY A 543 -8.73 19.32 -8.12
CA GLY A 543 -8.04 18.32 -7.30
C GLY A 543 -6.63 18.06 -7.81
N ASN A 544 -6.47 17.81 -9.12
CA ASN A 544 -5.15 17.83 -9.76
C ASN A 544 -4.86 19.26 -10.26
N ARG A 545 -3.67 19.79 -9.94
CA ARG A 545 -3.26 21.17 -10.29
C ARG A 545 -2.34 21.25 -11.50
N PHE A 546 -1.44 20.29 -11.66
CA PHE A 546 -0.42 20.30 -12.71
C PHE A 546 -0.99 19.74 -14.01
N ASN A 547 -0.69 20.41 -15.13
CA ASN A 547 -1.03 20.06 -16.53
C ASN A 547 -2.50 19.78 -16.90
N ILE A 548 -3.42 19.76 -15.93
CA ILE A 548 -4.84 19.38 -16.07
C ILE A 548 -5.60 20.10 -17.17
N LEU A 549 -5.20 21.34 -17.51
CA LEU A 549 -5.77 22.08 -18.64
C LEU A 549 -5.47 21.40 -19.98
N PHE A 550 -4.20 21.08 -20.22
CA PHE A 550 -3.70 20.61 -21.51
C PHE A 550 -4.08 19.14 -21.75
N THR A 551 -3.97 18.30 -20.72
CA THR A 551 -4.39 16.88 -20.82
C THR A 551 -5.90 16.75 -21.04
N ASN A 552 -6.71 17.52 -20.32
CA ASN A 552 -8.16 17.52 -20.57
C ASN A 552 -8.51 18.15 -21.92
N ALA A 553 -7.75 19.14 -22.41
CA ALA A 553 -7.99 19.69 -23.75
C ALA A 553 -7.83 18.64 -24.86
N ALA A 554 -6.76 17.83 -24.79
CA ALA A 554 -6.55 16.70 -25.69
C ALA A 554 -7.73 15.70 -25.64
N GLY A 555 -8.13 15.28 -24.43
CA GLY A 555 -9.27 14.36 -24.24
C GLY A 555 -10.62 14.94 -24.66
N VAL A 556 -10.86 16.24 -24.45
CA VAL A 556 -12.06 16.96 -24.91
C VAL A 556 -12.12 17.01 -26.42
N TYR A 557 -11.00 17.28 -27.09
CA TYR A 557 -10.92 17.29 -28.56
C TYR A 557 -11.14 15.87 -29.14
N PHE A 558 -10.40 14.87 -28.64
CA PHE A 558 -10.51 13.47 -29.08
C PHE A 558 -11.93 12.91 -28.90
N LEU A 559 -12.61 13.22 -27.78
CA LEU A 559 -13.99 12.80 -27.55
C LEU A 559 -15.05 13.77 -28.11
N SER A 560 -14.68 14.87 -28.79
CA SER A 560 -15.63 15.92 -29.19
C SER A 560 -16.78 15.40 -30.06
N SER A 561 -16.50 14.47 -30.99
CA SER A 561 -17.49 13.80 -31.83
C SER A 561 -18.48 12.95 -31.01
N LYS A 562 -17.96 12.13 -30.08
CA LYS A 562 -18.78 11.26 -29.21
C LYS A 562 -19.53 12.05 -28.13
N ILE A 563 -19.01 13.19 -27.69
CA ILE A 563 -19.74 14.14 -26.83
C ILE A 563 -20.89 14.79 -27.60
N LYS A 564 -20.68 15.22 -28.86
CA LYS A 564 -21.75 15.73 -29.73
C LYS A 564 -22.85 14.68 -29.93
N GLU A 565 -22.48 13.47 -30.32
CA GLU A 565 -23.37 12.32 -30.54
C GLU A 565 -24.21 12.00 -29.30
N PHE A 566 -23.56 11.81 -28.13
CA PHE A 566 -24.27 11.54 -26.87
C PHE A 566 -25.26 12.66 -26.49
N LEU A 567 -24.86 13.92 -26.65
CA LEU A 567 -25.67 15.09 -26.27
C LEU A 567 -26.78 15.42 -27.27
N GLN A 568 -26.88 14.77 -28.43
CA GLN A 568 -28.07 14.89 -29.29
C GLN A 568 -29.34 14.51 -28.52
N SER A 569 -29.31 13.39 -27.79
CA SER A 569 -30.45 12.84 -27.05
C SER A 569 -30.39 13.01 -25.52
N ASN A 570 -29.28 13.52 -24.96
CA ASN A 570 -29.02 13.52 -23.51
C ASN A 570 -28.61 14.88 -22.94
N ASP A 571 -29.25 15.99 -23.34
CA ASP A 571 -28.94 17.34 -22.85
C ASP A 571 -29.88 17.83 -21.72
N SER A 572 -30.29 16.92 -20.83
CA SER A 572 -31.39 17.11 -19.87
C SER A 572 -31.27 18.27 -18.87
N ASN A 573 -30.10 18.90 -18.71
CA ASN A 573 -29.88 19.98 -17.74
C ASN A 573 -28.97 21.11 -18.28
N ARG A 574 -28.95 22.27 -17.59
CA ARG A 574 -28.21 23.47 -18.01
C ARG A 574 -26.70 23.26 -18.23
N LEU A 575 -26.06 22.36 -17.47
CA LEU A 575 -24.63 22.03 -17.68
C LEU A 575 -24.46 21.31 -19.02
N LEU A 576 -25.28 20.30 -19.29
CA LEU A 576 -25.20 19.51 -20.53
C LEU A 576 -25.58 20.36 -21.76
N LYS A 577 -26.53 21.30 -21.62
CA LYS A 577 -26.85 22.27 -22.68
C LYS A 577 -25.72 23.26 -22.93
N SER A 578 -25.05 23.76 -21.88
CA SER A 578 -23.84 24.58 -22.04
C SER A 578 -22.73 23.81 -22.76
N VAL A 579 -22.50 22.53 -22.42
CA VAL A 579 -21.51 21.70 -23.12
C VAL A 579 -21.92 21.46 -24.58
N LYS A 580 -23.19 21.13 -24.86
CA LYS A 580 -23.72 20.93 -26.22
C LYS A 580 -23.59 22.17 -27.10
N PHE A 581 -23.76 23.36 -26.53
CA PHE A 581 -23.50 24.62 -27.21
C PHE A 581 -22.00 24.83 -27.45
N ASP A 582 -21.19 24.77 -26.39
CA ASP A 582 -19.77 25.08 -26.44
C ASP A 582 -18.98 24.10 -27.33
N VAL A 583 -19.32 22.80 -27.33
CA VAL A 583 -18.64 21.77 -28.15
C VAL A 583 -18.98 21.88 -29.64
N ASN A 584 -20.09 22.54 -29.99
CA ASN A 584 -20.46 22.82 -31.38
C ASN A 584 -19.88 24.16 -31.90
N ASN A 585 -19.12 24.88 -31.08
CA ASN A 585 -18.36 26.03 -31.52
C ASN A 585 -16.97 25.61 -32.03
N ASN A 586 -16.69 25.88 -33.31
CA ASN A 586 -15.44 25.46 -33.95
C ASN A 586 -14.18 26.09 -33.31
N VAL A 587 -14.25 27.33 -32.82
CA VAL A 587 -13.11 28.00 -32.17
C VAL A 587 -12.80 27.38 -30.81
N PHE A 588 -13.82 27.01 -30.03
CA PHE A 588 -13.60 26.35 -28.74
C PHE A 588 -13.03 24.92 -28.92
N VAL A 589 -13.42 24.20 -29.97
CA VAL A 589 -12.83 22.90 -30.33
C VAL A 589 -11.41 23.06 -30.90
N ALA A 590 -11.15 24.07 -31.73
CA ALA A 590 -9.81 24.43 -32.19
C ALA A 590 -8.87 24.75 -31.00
N GLY A 591 -9.34 25.53 -30.03
CA GLY A 591 -8.62 25.79 -28.80
C GLY A 591 -8.30 24.52 -28.00
N CYS A 592 -9.16 23.50 -28.05
CA CYS A 592 -8.87 22.19 -27.47
C CYS A 592 -7.78 21.43 -28.26
N LYS A 593 -7.78 21.47 -29.60
CA LYS A 593 -6.69 20.90 -30.43
C LYS A 593 -5.35 21.59 -30.14
N ALA A 594 -5.34 22.93 -30.12
CA ALA A 594 -4.14 23.74 -29.84
C ALA A 594 -3.54 23.44 -28.45
N LEU A 595 -4.37 23.42 -27.40
CA LEU A 595 -3.91 23.06 -26.05
C LEU A 595 -3.53 21.57 -25.93
N GLY A 596 -4.16 20.69 -26.70
CA GLY A 596 -3.80 19.27 -26.78
C GLY A 596 -2.44 19.02 -27.43
N LEU A 597 -2.13 19.72 -28.53
CA LEU A 597 -0.80 19.72 -29.15
C LEU A 597 0.27 20.18 -28.15
N ILE A 598 0.03 21.30 -27.45
CA ILE A 598 0.91 21.79 -26.37
C ILE A 598 1.07 20.75 -25.25
N ALA A 599 0.03 19.94 -24.96
CA ALA A 599 0.12 18.85 -24.00
C ALA A 599 1.20 17.83 -24.39
N TYR A 600 1.09 17.26 -25.58
CA TYR A 600 1.96 16.17 -26.04
C TYR A 600 3.35 16.64 -26.48
N LEU A 601 3.46 17.86 -27.02
CA LEU A 601 4.70 18.38 -27.61
C LEU A 601 5.57 19.18 -26.63
N ILE A 602 4.98 19.73 -25.56
CA ILE A 602 5.70 20.61 -24.61
C ILE A 602 5.53 20.14 -23.16
N THR A 603 4.30 20.09 -22.62
CA THR A 603 4.12 20.02 -21.16
C THR A 603 4.21 18.62 -20.58
N VAL A 604 3.79 17.57 -21.32
CA VAL A 604 4.00 16.16 -20.91
C VAL A 604 5.48 15.77 -21.01
N PRO A 605 6.24 16.07 -22.09
CA PRO A 605 7.69 15.86 -22.13
C PRO A 605 8.44 16.58 -21.00
N LEU A 606 8.10 17.85 -20.74
CA LEU A 606 8.67 18.62 -19.63
C LEU A 606 8.35 17.97 -18.27
N TRP A 607 7.12 17.48 -18.06
CA TRP A 607 6.77 16.71 -16.85
C TRP A 607 7.66 15.47 -16.72
N GLN A 608 7.81 14.67 -17.78
CA GLN A 608 8.61 13.44 -17.76
C GLN A 608 10.06 13.70 -17.33
N VAL A 609 10.71 14.73 -17.89
CA VAL A 609 12.07 15.18 -17.47
C VAL A 609 12.10 15.64 -16.00
N ILE A 610 11.06 16.31 -15.51
CA ILE A 610 10.96 16.75 -14.11
C ILE A 610 10.78 15.57 -13.13
N GLU A 611 10.17 14.46 -13.55
CA GLU A 611 9.99 13.26 -12.70
C GLU A 611 11.07 12.18 -12.84
N ASP A 612 11.88 12.22 -13.90
CA ASP A 612 12.98 11.27 -14.08
C ASP A 612 13.97 11.37 -12.91
N LYS A 613 14.19 10.27 -12.20
CA LYS A 613 15.08 10.21 -11.03
C LYS A 613 16.57 10.17 -11.38
N THR A 614 16.93 9.91 -12.64
CA THR A 614 18.32 9.82 -13.10
C THR A 614 18.95 11.18 -13.40
N ILE A 615 18.13 12.19 -13.74
CA ILE A 615 18.57 13.54 -14.10
C ILE A 615 18.89 14.35 -12.82
N HIS A 616 20.08 14.93 -12.69
CA HIS A 616 20.43 15.78 -11.53
C HIS A 616 19.73 17.15 -11.60
N ILE A 617 19.62 17.85 -10.47
CA ILE A 617 18.95 19.17 -10.41
C ILE A 617 19.64 20.24 -11.27
N LEU A 618 20.96 20.16 -11.49
CA LEU A 618 21.68 21.11 -12.34
C LEU A 618 21.57 20.76 -13.84
N ASP A 619 21.49 19.46 -14.17
CA ASP A 619 21.40 18.95 -15.54
C ASP A 619 20.10 19.36 -16.25
N ILE A 620 19.06 19.68 -15.47
CA ILE A 620 17.76 20.18 -15.98
C ILE A 620 17.91 21.44 -16.86
N SER A 621 19.00 22.20 -16.68
CA SER A 621 19.34 23.38 -17.47
C SER A 621 19.46 23.09 -18.97
N VAL A 622 19.97 21.91 -19.35
CA VAL A 622 20.09 21.48 -20.75
C VAL A 622 18.70 21.37 -21.39
N TYR A 623 17.80 20.64 -20.74
CA TYR A 623 16.41 20.44 -21.18
C TYR A 623 15.62 21.76 -21.21
N TYR A 624 15.86 22.67 -20.27
CA TYR A 624 15.23 23.99 -20.24
C TYR A 624 15.66 24.91 -21.40
N LYS A 625 16.93 24.83 -21.83
CA LYS A 625 17.40 25.49 -23.05
C LYS A 625 16.75 24.88 -24.29
N GLU A 626 16.78 23.55 -24.41
CA GLU A 626 16.22 22.82 -25.54
C GLU A 626 14.73 23.11 -25.76
N ILE A 627 13.92 23.10 -24.69
CA ILE A 627 12.48 23.43 -24.78
C ILE A 627 12.26 24.87 -25.27
N ILE A 628 13.08 25.83 -24.83
CA ILE A 628 12.97 27.22 -25.28
C ILE A 628 13.39 27.36 -26.75
N GLU A 629 14.36 26.58 -27.22
CA GLU A 629 14.80 26.57 -28.62
C GLU A 629 13.78 25.87 -29.54
N TYR A 630 13.24 24.73 -29.11
CA TYR A 630 12.13 24.05 -29.77
C TYR A 630 10.88 24.94 -29.90
N ILE A 631 10.52 25.70 -28.86
CA ILE A 631 9.37 26.61 -28.93
C ILE A 631 9.67 27.81 -29.85
N LYS A 632 10.93 28.29 -29.97
CA LYS A 632 11.28 29.32 -30.97
C LYS A 632 11.04 28.79 -32.39
N SER A 633 11.63 27.65 -32.75
CA SER A 633 11.46 27.10 -34.10
C SER A 633 10.00 26.71 -34.39
N SER A 634 9.24 26.30 -33.37
CA SER A 634 7.80 26.06 -33.47
C SER A 634 6.94 27.33 -33.60
N ILE A 635 7.48 28.53 -33.32
CA ILE A 635 6.82 29.82 -33.59
C ILE A 635 7.12 30.26 -35.03
N ASP A 636 8.35 30.01 -35.50
CA ASP A 636 8.77 30.30 -36.87
C ASP A 636 8.07 29.36 -37.88
N ASP A 637 7.87 28.09 -37.53
CA ASP A 637 7.17 27.08 -38.32
C ASP A 637 6.13 26.30 -37.48
N ILE A 638 4.90 26.80 -37.51
CA ILE A 638 3.75 26.23 -36.78
C ILE A 638 3.17 25.00 -37.48
N GLU A 639 3.36 24.85 -38.79
CA GLU A 639 2.80 23.73 -39.54
C GLU A 639 3.62 22.44 -39.26
N ASN A 640 4.93 22.55 -39.09
CA ASN A 640 5.78 21.46 -38.55
C ASN A 640 5.52 21.14 -37.07
N PHE A 641 5.01 22.09 -36.28
CA PHE A 641 4.53 21.84 -34.91
C PHE A 641 3.18 21.11 -34.91
N MET A 642 2.21 21.56 -35.70
CA MET A 642 0.87 20.97 -35.79
C MET A 642 0.87 19.56 -36.36
N SER A 643 1.77 19.26 -37.30
CA SER A 643 1.98 17.90 -37.84
C SER A 643 2.83 17.00 -36.93
N GLY A 644 3.39 17.53 -35.83
CA GLY A 644 4.20 16.76 -34.88
C GLY A 644 5.54 16.24 -35.42
N ILE A 645 6.00 16.74 -36.57
CA ILE A 645 7.24 16.28 -37.24
C ILE A 645 8.47 16.59 -36.39
N THR A 646 8.53 17.80 -35.83
CA THR A 646 9.62 18.21 -34.93
C THR A 646 9.24 17.84 -33.50
N LEU A 647 10.01 16.92 -32.89
CA LEU A 647 9.90 16.52 -31.49
C LEU A 647 11.22 16.76 -30.76
N LEU A 648 11.13 17.21 -29.50
CA LEU A 648 12.26 17.31 -28.56
C LEU A 648 13.08 16.01 -28.54
N SER A 649 14.39 16.10 -28.37
CA SER A 649 15.32 14.96 -28.44
C SER A 649 15.02 13.89 -27.39
N PHE A 650 14.56 14.32 -26.20
CA PHE A 650 14.18 13.47 -25.08
C PHE A 650 12.73 12.95 -25.13
N CYS A 651 11.94 13.27 -26.17
CA CYS A 651 10.61 12.69 -26.34
C CYS A 651 10.69 11.21 -26.75
N ASN A 652 9.98 10.33 -26.03
CA ASN A 652 9.80 8.94 -26.45
C ASN A 652 8.85 8.85 -27.65
N ARG A 653 9.41 8.99 -28.86
CA ARG A 653 8.70 9.00 -30.14
C ARG A 653 7.87 7.73 -30.37
N GLU A 654 8.39 6.57 -29.96
CA GLU A 654 7.72 5.28 -30.07
C GLU A 654 6.48 5.12 -29.17
N SER A 655 6.45 5.84 -28.04
CA SER A 655 5.29 5.87 -27.14
C SER A 655 4.22 6.82 -27.67
N LEU A 656 4.65 8.01 -28.14
CA LEU A 656 3.76 9.03 -28.72
C LEU A 656 3.04 8.52 -29.99
N ALA A 657 3.77 7.85 -30.90
CA ALA A 657 3.22 7.33 -32.15
C ALA A 657 2.23 6.16 -32.00
N LYS A 658 1.99 5.67 -30.77
CA LYS A 658 1.03 4.60 -30.46
C LYS A 658 -0.21 5.11 -29.71
N ASP A 659 -0.26 6.40 -29.35
CA ASP A 659 -1.41 7.01 -28.67
C ASP A 659 -2.39 7.62 -29.69
N SER A 660 -3.58 7.02 -29.78
CA SER A 660 -4.68 7.45 -30.64
C SER A 660 -5.19 8.87 -30.36
N ILE A 661 -4.98 9.38 -29.13
CA ILE A 661 -5.25 10.79 -28.80
C ILE A 661 -4.26 11.68 -29.55
N PHE A 662 -2.97 11.34 -29.53
CA PHE A 662 -1.94 12.10 -30.24
C PHE A 662 -2.13 12.05 -31.76
N THR A 663 -2.46 10.89 -32.32
CA THR A 663 -2.81 10.76 -33.75
C THR A 663 -3.92 11.76 -34.14
N SER A 664 -5.03 11.79 -33.38
CA SER A 664 -6.13 12.72 -33.67
C SER A 664 -5.75 14.20 -33.63
N LEU A 665 -4.72 14.56 -32.84
CA LEU A 665 -4.23 15.93 -32.70
C LEU A 665 -3.32 16.36 -33.85
N ILE A 666 -2.63 15.43 -34.52
CA ILE A 666 -1.79 15.72 -35.70
C ILE A 666 -2.51 15.46 -37.03
N ASP A 667 -3.60 14.66 -37.02
CA ASP A 667 -4.44 14.44 -38.20
C ASP A 667 -5.01 15.77 -38.74
N PRO A 668 -4.97 16.02 -40.07
CA PRO A 668 -5.53 17.23 -40.67
C PRO A 668 -7.03 17.38 -40.39
N SER A 669 -7.47 18.60 -40.04
CA SER A 669 -8.83 18.87 -39.62
C SER A 669 -9.36 20.24 -40.06
N ASN A 670 -10.69 20.37 -40.16
CA ASN A 670 -11.37 21.62 -40.50
C ASN A 670 -11.27 22.73 -39.43
N TYR A 671 -10.41 22.55 -38.41
CA TYR A 671 -10.12 23.53 -37.37
C TYR A 671 -8.73 24.18 -37.56
N ASP A 672 -7.90 23.67 -38.47
CA ASP A 672 -6.45 23.89 -38.45
C ASP A 672 -6.04 25.35 -38.69
N ASP A 673 -6.72 26.09 -39.56
CA ASP A 673 -6.51 27.55 -39.70
C ASP A 673 -6.69 28.30 -38.36
N THR A 674 -7.73 27.91 -37.60
CA THR A 674 -8.03 28.49 -36.29
C THR A 674 -7.00 28.06 -35.24
N VAL A 675 -6.49 26.84 -35.35
CA VAL A 675 -5.42 26.31 -34.49
C VAL A 675 -4.12 27.07 -34.72
N SER A 676 -3.73 27.31 -35.98
CA SER A 676 -2.55 28.10 -36.34
C SER A 676 -2.66 29.53 -35.76
N VAL A 677 -3.83 30.18 -35.86
CA VAL A 677 -4.09 31.49 -35.22
C VAL A 677 -3.95 31.44 -33.69
N ILE A 678 -4.52 30.43 -33.01
CA ILE A 678 -4.43 30.30 -31.55
C ILE A 678 -2.99 30.02 -31.08
N LEU A 679 -2.26 29.15 -31.78
CA LEU A 679 -0.86 28.83 -31.47
C LEU A 679 0.07 30.04 -31.65
N ARG A 680 -0.18 30.90 -32.65
CA ARG A 680 0.55 32.18 -32.86
C ARG A 680 0.45 33.13 -31.67
N VAL A 681 -0.56 33.01 -30.80
CA VAL A 681 -0.67 33.79 -29.55
C VAL A 681 -0.12 33.02 -28.35
N ILE A 682 -0.44 31.72 -28.22
CA ILE A 682 -0.05 30.93 -27.03
C ILE A 682 1.45 30.60 -27.01
N LEU A 683 2.06 30.17 -28.12
CA LEU A 683 3.46 29.73 -28.13
C LEU A 683 4.45 30.85 -27.74
N PRO A 684 4.33 32.11 -28.24
CA PRO A 684 5.16 33.23 -27.76
C PRO A 684 4.94 33.55 -26.27
N GLY A 685 3.69 33.42 -25.79
CA GLY A 685 3.35 33.58 -24.38
C GLY A 685 4.09 32.56 -23.49
N ILE A 686 4.02 31.27 -23.83
CA ILE A 686 4.75 30.21 -23.13
C ILE A 686 6.27 30.44 -23.26
N CYS A 687 6.79 30.75 -24.45
CA CYS A 687 8.21 31.02 -24.68
C CYS A 687 8.76 32.10 -23.73
N ASN A 688 8.01 33.20 -23.57
CA ASN A 688 8.40 34.31 -22.70
C ASN A 688 8.20 34.00 -21.20
N LEU A 689 7.20 33.17 -20.85
CA LEU A 689 7.07 32.62 -19.50
C LEU A 689 8.28 31.76 -19.13
N LEU A 690 8.67 30.82 -19.98
CA LEU A 690 9.78 29.88 -19.69
C LEU A 690 11.11 30.63 -19.57
N LYS A 691 11.42 31.57 -20.47
CA LYS A 691 12.61 32.45 -20.34
C LYS A 691 12.68 33.15 -18.98
N ARG A 692 11.54 33.61 -18.46
CA ARG A 692 11.45 34.32 -17.17
C ARG A 692 11.52 33.39 -15.95
N LEU A 693 11.01 32.17 -16.04
CA LEU A 693 11.07 31.21 -14.93
C LEU A 693 12.38 30.42 -14.88
N PHE A 694 13.02 30.20 -16.03
CA PHE A 694 14.28 29.47 -16.15
C PHE A 694 15.52 30.37 -16.19
N SER A 695 15.40 31.68 -15.94
CA SER A 695 16.49 32.66 -15.90
C SER A 695 17.78 32.12 -15.28
N ASP A 696 17.64 31.44 -14.14
CA ASP A 696 18.75 30.98 -13.31
C ASP A 696 19.45 29.74 -13.89
N TYR A 697 18.87 29.09 -14.90
CA TYR A 697 19.37 27.90 -15.60
C TYR A 697 19.74 28.16 -17.08
N LEU A 698 19.46 29.37 -17.58
CA LEU A 698 19.80 29.79 -18.95
C LEU A 698 21.17 30.48 -18.97
N THR A 699 21.60 30.97 -20.14
CA THR A 699 22.93 31.53 -20.34
C THR A 699 23.24 32.71 -19.42
N GLY A 700 24.27 32.57 -18.58
CA GLY A 700 24.65 33.51 -17.53
C GLY A 700 23.84 33.37 -16.23
N GLY A 701 22.97 32.37 -16.13
CA GLY A 701 22.21 32.04 -14.92
C GLY A 701 23.04 31.27 -13.89
N LYS A 702 22.73 31.44 -12.60
CA LYS A 702 23.46 30.83 -11.47
C LYS A 702 23.73 29.34 -11.66
N TRP A 703 22.71 28.55 -11.98
CA TRP A 703 22.78 27.09 -12.08
C TRP A 703 23.35 26.59 -13.41
N GLU A 704 23.44 27.44 -14.44
CA GLU A 704 24.24 27.13 -15.63
C GLU A 704 25.73 27.20 -15.31
N ILE A 705 26.17 28.31 -14.70
CA ILE A 705 27.57 28.55 -14.37
C ILE A 705 28.10 27.45 -13.44
N GLU A 706 27.29 27.06 -12.45
CA GLU A 706 27.61 26.02 -11.47
C GLU A 706 27.37 24.58 -11.97
N MET A 707 26.86 24.36 -13.20
CA MET A 707 26.44 23.04 -13.69
C MET A 707 27.56 21.98 -13.64
N ASN A 708 28.80 22.40 -13.85
CA ASN A 708 30.00 21.55 -13.85
C ASN A 708 30.74 21.54 -12.50
N ASN A 709 30.22 22.19 -11.45
CA ASN A 709 30.84 22.23 -10.13
C ASN A 709 30.61 20.90 -9.39
N GLN A 710 31.62 20.02 -9.38
CA GLN A 710 31.50 18.66 -8.83
C GLN A 710 31.19 18.65 -7.32
N GLU A 711 31.81 19.52 -6.53
CA GLU A 711 31.54 19.64 -5.09
C GLU A 711 30.09 20.07 -4.83
N LEU A 712 29.57 21.01 -5.63
CA LEU A 712 28.17 21.40 -5.55
C LEU A 712 27.24 20.26 -6.02
N ARG A 713 27.60 19.49 -7.06
CA ARG A 713 26.80 18.35 -7.54
C ARG A 713 26.66 17.27 -6.47
N GLU A 714 27.73 16.96 -5.75
CA GLU A 714 27.71 16.02 -4.62
C GLU A 714 26.85 16.54 -3.46
N ASN A 715 26.99 17.82 -3.10
CA ASN A 715 26.15 18.46 -2.08
C ASN A 715 24.67 18.60 -2.48
N LEU A 716 24.36 18.63 -3.77
CA LEU A 716 22.98 18.71 -4.28
C LEU A 716 22.39 17.37 -4.70
N SER A 717 23.07 16.26 -4.42
CA SER A 717 22.59 14.89 -4.71
C SER A 717 21.20 14.57 -4.14
N SER A 718 20.84 15.18 -3.00
CA SER A 718 19.53 15.03 -2.35
C SER A 718 18.41 15.89 -2.95
N ALA A 719 18.73 16.91 -3.76
CA ALA A 719 17.79 17.94 -4.18
C ALA A 719 16.87 17.44 -5.31
N PRO A 720 15.55 17.29 -5.07
CA PRO A 720 14.62 16.86 -6.10
C PRO A 720 14.30 18.01 -7.07
N LYS A 721 13.72 17.70 -8.23
CA LYS A 721 13.29 18.70 -9.23
C LYS A 721 11.92 19.33 -8.93
N HIS A 722 11.17 18.79 -7.96
CA HIS A 722 9.80 19.18 -7.64
C HIS A 722 9.44 18.97 -6.16
N ASN A 723 8.37 19.60 -5.68
CA ASN A 723 7.74 19.30 -4.38
C ASN A 723 6.40 18.53 -4.50
N LYS A 724 6.37 17.46 -5.31
CA LYS A 724 5.19 16.57 -5.42
C LYS A 724 4.91 15.76 -4.13
N PHE A 725 5.88 15.69 -3.22
CA PHE A 725 5.74 14.98 -1.95
C PHE A 725 4.77 15.68 -1.00
N SER A 726 4.86 17.01 -0.83
CA SER A 726 3.89 17.77 -0.01
C SER A 726 2.44 17.56 -0.46
N GLU A 727 2.15 17.57 -1.77
CA GLU A 727 0.81 17.26 -2.30
C GLU A 727 0.33 15.84 -1.92
N THR A 728 1.26 14.88 -1.85
CA THR A 728 0.96 13.50 -1.40
C THR A 728 0.63 13.47 0.10
N ILE A 729 1.34 14.25 0.91
CA ILE A 729 1.05 14.41 2.35
C ILE A 729 -0.30 15.11 2.57
N PHE A 730 -0.61 16.16 1.80
CA PHE A 730 -1.90 16.84 1.87
C PHE A 730 -3.07 15.99 1.35
N GLY A 731 -2.84 15.13 0.35
CA GLY A 731 -3.81 14.11 -0.06
C GLY A 731 -4.08 13.08 1.04
N HIS A 732 -3.05 12.69 1.80
CA HIS A 732 -3.23 11.83 2.98
C HIS A 732 -3.99 12.56 4.11
N LEU A 733 -3.70 13.83 4.34
CA LEU A 733 -4.44 14.68 5.29
C LEU A 733 -5.93 14.79 4.89
N ASP A 734 -6.24 15.07 3.63
CA ASP A 734 -7.63 15.14 3.13
C ASP A 734 -8.38 13.82 3.35
N ARG A 735 -7.72 12.68 3.06
CA ARG A 735 -8.29 11.36 3.32
C ARG A 735 -8.59 11.16 4.82
N ILE A 736 -7.63 11.48 5.69
CA ILE A 736 -7.78 11.36 7.14
C ILE A 736 -8.90 12.27 7.67
N LEU A 737 -8.96 13.54 7.24
CA LEU A 737 -10.00 14.48 7.68
C LEU A 737 -11.39 14.09 7.16
N LYS A 738 -11.49 13.51 5.96
CA LYS A 738 -12.77 13.00 5.42
C LYS A 738 -13.25 11.72 6.12
N GLU A 739 -12.36 10.78 6.41
CA GLU A 739 -12.69 9.53 7.10
C GLU A 739 -12.93 9.73 8.61
N LYS A 740 -12.22 10.68 9.23
CA LYS A 740 -12.12 10.86 10.69
C LYS A 740 -12.27 12.35 11.04
N PRO A 741 -13.42 13.01 10.75
CA PRO A 741 -13.57 14.46 10.89
C PRO A 741 -13.35 15.01 12.32
N ASN A 742 -13.51 14.17 13.34
CA ASN A 742 -13.27 14.51 14.75
C ASN A 742 -11.84 14.17 15.22
N ILE A 743 -10.88 13.96 14.32
CA ILE A 743 -9.48 13.68 14.68
C ILE A 743 -8.78 14.97 15.14
N SER A 744 -8.07 14.90 16.28
CA SER A 744 -7.21 16.02 16.73
C SER A 744 -5.96 16.14 15.86
N LEU A 745 -5.44 17.36 15.63
CA LEU A 745 -4.37 17.56 14.64
C LEU A 745 -3.06 16.82 14.99
N ILE A 746 -2.67 16.78 16.28
CA ILE A 746 -1.58 15.95 16.79
C ILE A 746 -1.75 14.46 16.43
N ALA A 747 -2.98 13.97 16.34
CA ALA A 747 -3.26 12.59 15.96
C ALA A 747 -3.16 12.37 14.44
N SER A 748 -3.56 13.34 13.60
CA SER A 748 -3.33 13.25 12.15
C SER A 748 -1.84 13.41 11.79
N GLU A 749 -1.10 14.28 12.47
CA GLU A 749 0.35 14.43 12.34
C GLU A 749 1.06 13.11 12.67
N ALA A 750 0.71 12.47 13.80
CA ALA A 750 1.20 11.14 14.18
C ALA A 750 0.88 10.04 13.16
N TYR A 751 -0.31 10.06 12.56
CA TYR A 751 -0.70 9.10 11.53
C TYR A 751 0.13 9.25 10.25
N ILE A 752 0.47 10.49 9.90
CA ILE A 752 1.20 10.82 8.67
C ILE A 752 2.70 10.54 8.84
N MET A 753 3.32 11.04 9.91
CA MET A 753 4.75 10.83 10.16
C MET A 753 5.10 9.35 10.32
N PHE A 754 4.36 8.61 11.17
CA PHE A 754 4.68 7.20 11.46
C PHE A 754 4.55 6.28 10.23
N VAL A 755 3.65 6.62 9.29
CA VAL A 755 3.48 5.89 8.03
C VAL A 755 4.53 6.29 6.99
N HIS A 756 4.74 7.58 6.76
CA HIS A 756 5.64 8.04 5.70
C HIS A 756 7.13 7.92 6.05
N ASN A 757 7.51 8.07 7.33
CA ASN A 757 8.90 7.87 7.78
C ASN A 757 9.29 6.39 7.93
N LYS A 758 8.31 5.48 7.78
CA LYS A 758 8.44 4.02 8.03
C LYS A 758 8.88 3.69 9.47
N THR A 759 8.26 4.35 10.44
CA THR A 759 8.66 4.22 11.85
C THR A 759 8.38 2.82 12.43
N ASP A 760 7.39 2.08 11.89
CA ASP A 760 7.16 0.67 12.27
C ASP A 760 8.33 -0.22 11.80
N ASP A 761 8.80 -0.05 10.56
CA ASP A 761 9.93 -0.80 10.00
C ASP A 761 11.23 -0.52 10.80
N TRP A 762 11.51 0.76 11.09
CA TRP A 762 12.64 1.18 11.92
C TRP A 762 12.56 0.60 13.34
N LEU A 763 11.41 0.68 14.00
CA LEU A 763 11.20 0.15 15.35
C LEU A 763 11.36 -1.38 15.40
N ASN A 764 10.96 -2.08 14.34
CA ASN A 764 11.13 -3.54 14.21
C ASN A 764 12.55 -3.96 13.82
N GLY A 765 13.38 -3.03 13.31
CA GLY A 765 14.82 -3.22 13.11
C GLY A 765 15.67 -3.06 14.38
N LYS A 766 15.10 -2.57 15.49
CA LYS A 766 15.79 -2.40 16.78
C LYS A 766 15.88 -3.71 17.55
N ASN A 767 16.92 -3.84 18.40
CA ASN A 767 16.97 -4.96 19.32
C ASN A 767 15.94 -4.80 20.47
N GLU A 768 15.60 -5.90 21.13
CA GLU A 768 14.54 -5.92 22.13
C GLU A 768 14.77 -5.04 23.37
N GLN A 769 16.03 -4.65 23.65
CA GLN A 769 16.37 -3.75 24.75
C GLN A 769 16.12 -2.29 24.35
N GLU A 770 16.62 -1.87 23.18
CA GLU A 770 16.35 -0.56 22.57
C GLU A 770 14.85 -0.36 22.34
N LYS A 771 14.17 -1.33 21.73
CA LYS A 771 12.72 -1.31 21.49
C LYS A 771 11.95 -1.09 22.80
N SER A 772 12.37 -1.75 23.89
CA SER A 772 11.81 -1.56 25.24
C SER A 772 12.02 -0.14 25.76
N LEU A 773 13.23 0.41 25.61
CA LEU A 773 13.58 1.75 26.06
C LEU A 773 12.79 2.82 25.30
N LEU A 774 12.74 2.73 23.97
CA LEU A 774 11.99 3.62 23.08
C LEU A 774 10.49 3.64 23.42
N LEU A 775 9.84 2.47 23.52
CA LEU A 775 8.43 2.36 23.92
C LEU A 775 8.20 2.91 25.34
N SER A 776 9.13 2.67 26.26
CA SER A 776 9.03 3.16 27.64
C SER A 776 9.14 4.68 27.73
N LYS A 777 10.04 5.29 26.94
CA LYS A 777 10.20 6.76 26.82
C LYS A 777 9.01 7.40 26.12
N ALA A 778 8.62 6.90 24.95
CA ALA A 778 7.46 7.41 24.22
C ALA A 778 6.19 7.43 25.09
N ARG A 779 6.00 6.42 25.94
CA ARG A 779 4.90 6.36 26.92
C ARG A 779 5.01 7.40 28.06
N LYS A 780 6.21 7.71 28.55
CA LYS A 780 6.48 8.75 29.57
C LYS A 780 6.08 10.13 29.04
N ASP A 781 6.46 10.44 27.80
CA ASP A 781 6.46 11.81 27.28
C ASP A 781 5.11 12.23 26.66
N VAL A 782 4.16 11.30 26.46
CA VAL A 782 2.77 11.60 26.00
C VAL A 782 2.13 12.78 26.74
N LYS A 783 2.37 12.91 28.05
CA LYS A 783 1.76 13.97 28.87
C LYS A 783 2.32 15.36 28.51
N SER A 784 3.64 15.48 28.35
CA SER A 784 4.30 16.74 27.98
C SER A 784 3.96 17.11 26.54
N THR A 785 4.07 16.20 25.58
CA THR A 785 3.73 16.46 24.16
C THR A 785 2.27 16.93 24.00
N ARG A 786 1.32 16.28 24.69
CA ARG A 786 -0.10 16.73 24.70
C ARG A 786 -0.28 18.12 25.30
N GLN A 787 0.45 18.47 26.36
CA GLN A 787 0.34 19.78 27.00
C GLN A 787 0.96 20.88 26.12
N LYS A 788 2.12 20.65 25.50
CA LYS A 788 2.74 21.57 24.54
C LYS A 788 1.81 21.85 23.37
N PHE A 789 1.27 20.80 22.76
CA PHE A 789 0.28 20.93 21.68
C PHE A 789 -0.98 21.70 22.12
N LYS A 790 -1.52 21.45 23.34
CA LYS A 790 -2.66 22.22 23.87
C LYS A 790 -2.33 23.71 24.03
N ASN A 791 -1.17 24.03 24.61
CA ASN A 791 -0.72 25.41 24.80
C ASN A 791 -0.59 26.13 23.44
N ARG A 792 -0.02 25.45 22.44
CA ARG A 792 0.13 25.95 21.07
C ARG A 792 -1.21 26.26 20.39
N LEU A 793 -2.23 25.42 20.58
CA LEU A 793 -3.57 25.70 20.05
C LEU A 793 -4.22 26.91 20.72
N LEU A 794 -4.10 27.05 22.04
CA LEU A 794 -4.61 28.23 22.77
C LEU A 794 -3.91 29.51 22.32
N GLU A 795 -2.62 29.46 22.02
CA GLU A 795 -1.86 30.60 21.50
C GLU A 795 -2.31 31.00 20.09
N ILE A 796 -2.51 30.03 19.20
CA ILE A 796 -3.05 30.31 17.86
C ILE A 796 -4.48 30.86 17.94
N GLU A 797 -5.31 30.40 18.88
CA GLU A 797 -6.65 30.96 19.10
C GLU A 797 -6.58 32.41 19.60
N ARG A 798 -5.73 32.70 20.60
CA ARG A 798 -5.48 34.04 21.15
C ARG A 798 -5.09 35.02 20.04
N CYS A 799 -4.10 34.65 19.22
CA CYS A 799 -3.63 35.49 18.12
C CYS A 799 -4.65 35.60 16.97
N ARG A 800 -5.46 34.55 16.69
CA ARG A 800 -6.57 34.65 15.72
C ARG A 800 -7.65 35.62 16.18
N ARG A 801 -7.91 35.71 17.49
CA ARG A 801 -8.90 36.63 18.08
C ARG A 801 -8.44 38.08 17.96
N ALA A 802 -7.21 38.39 18.39
CA ALA A 802 -6.62 39.72 18.23
C ALA A 802 -6.58 40.17 16.75
N ASN A 803 -6.19 39.28 15.84
CA ASN A 803 -6.18 39.54 14.39
C ASN A 803 -7.60 39.72 13.78
N LEU A 804 -8.66 39.31 14.47
CA LEU A 804 -10.05 39.56 14.07
C LEU A 804 -10.54 40.90 14.62
N GLU A 805 -10.26 41.19 15.89
CA GLU A 805 -10.56 42.46 16.55
C GLU A 805 -9.90 43.65 15.82
N GLU A 806 -8.62 43.52 15.44
CA GLU A 806 -7.91 44.53 14.65
C GLU A 806 -8.55 44.75 13.27
N LYS A 807 -9.04 43.68 12.62
CA LYS A 807 -9.73 43.77 11.32
C LYS A 807 -11.11 44.41 11.44
N MET A 808 -11.86 44.10 12.50
CA MET A 808 -13.13 44.75 12.80
C MET A 808 -12.91 46.25 13.01
N LYS A 809 -11.92 46.62 13.83
CA LYS A 809 -11.56 48.02 14.06
C LYS A 809 -11.16 48.73 12.75
N LYS A 810 -10.31 48.12 11.92
CA LYS A 810 -9.91 48.68 10.61
C LYS A 810 -11.08 48.78 9.62
N ALA A 811 -12.04 47.85 9.67
CA ALA A 811 -13.27 47.92 8.87
C ALA A 811 -14.16 49.09 9.34
N GLU A 812 -14.34 49.27 10.65
CA GLU A 812 -15.03 50.43 11.21
C GLU A 812 -14.34 51.76 10.88
N GLU A 813 -13.01 51.83 11.02
CA GLU A 813 -12.22 53.03 10.66
C GLU A 813 -12.38 53.35 9.16
N THR A 814 -12.37 52.33 8.29
CA THR A 814 -12.61 52.47 6.84
C THR A 814 -14.04 52.92 6.54
N GLU A 815 -15.04 52.38 7.24
CA GLU A 815 -16.45 52.72 7.03
C GLU A 815 -16.80 54.11 7.56
N ARG A 816 -16.28 54.50 8.74
CA ARG A 816 -16.35 55.88 9.26
C ARG A 816 -15.71 56.87 8.28
N ALA A 817 -14.57 56.50 7.67
CA ALA A 817 -13.92 57.31 6.63
C ALA A 817 -14.74 57.36 5.32
N ARG A 818 -15.44 56.27 4.95
CA ARG A 818 -16.36 56.22 3.81
C ARG A 818 -17.56 57.15 4.04
N ILE A 819 -18.20 57.05 5.20
CA ILE A 819 -19.32 57.91 5.62
C ILE A 819 -18.88 59.38 5.60
N LYS A 820 -17.79 59.74 6.28
CA LYS A 820 -17.25 61.11 6.30
C LYS A 820 -16.93 61.66 4.90
N LYS A 821 -16.54 60.79 3.96
CA LYS A 821 -16.32 61.17 2.56
C LYS A 821 -17.63 61.39 1.78
N LEU A 822 -18.67 60.63 2.06
CA LEU A 822 -20.02 60.87 1.51
C LEU A 822 -20.66 62.13 2.11
N GLU A 823 -20.49 62.37 3.40
CA GLU A 823 -20.86 63.64 4.05
C GLU A 823 -20.14 64.81 3.38
N GLY A 824 -18.82 64.74 3.20
CA GLY A 824 -18.05 65.77 2.50
C GLY A 824 -18.49 66.02 1.04
N PHE A 825 -18.86 64.97 0.30
CA PHE A 825 -19.48 65.13 -1.03
C PHE A 825 -20.89 65.71 -0.99
N THR A 826 -21.62 65.52 0.12
CA THR A 826 -22.96 66.08 0.31
C THR A 826 -22.86 67.55 0.69
N SER A 827 -22.05 67.94 1.68
CA SER A 827 -21.78 69.35 2.00
C SER A 827 -21.32 70.12 0.75
N ALA A 828 -20.39 69.54 -0.02
CA ALA A 828 -19.92 70.16 -1.26
C ALA A 828 -20.98 70.25 -2.38
N ILE A 829 -22.12 69.55 -2.32
CA ILE A 829 -23.24 69.80 -3.27
C ILE A 829 -24.22 70.84 -2.74
N LEU A 830 -24.31 71.05 -1.41
CA LEU A 830 -25.13 72.12 -0.83
C LEU A 830 -24.56 73.50 -1.21
N ASP A 831 -23.23 73.65 -1.22
CA ASP A 831 -22.54 74.90 -1.59
C ASP A 831 -22.84 75.40 -3.03
N TRP A 832 -23.25 74.52 -3.95
CA TRP A 832 -23.48 74.84 -5.37
C TRP A 832 -24.88 74.49 -5.90
N GLY A 833 -25.71 73.81 -5.09
CA GLY A 833 -26.99 73.22 -5.50
C GLY A 833 -26.84 72.01 -6.44
N LEU A 834 -27.81 71.08 -6.42
CA LEU A 834 -27.83 69.94 -7.35
C LEU A 834 -28.47 70.35 -8.70
N TRP A 835 -27.70 70.36 -9.79
CA TRP A 835 -28.22 70.78 -11.11
C TRP A 835 -28.92 69.62 -11.81
N GLN A 836 -30.21 69.78 -12.12
CA GLN A 836 -31.11 68.70 -12.54
C GLN A 836 -31.54 68.77 -14.03
N THR A 837 -31.31 69.87 -14.75
CA THR A 837 -31.58 69.98 -16.20
C THR A 837 -30.40 70.59 -16.97
N ASP A 838 -30.34 70.36 -18.28
CA ASP A 838 -29.27 70.88 -19.15
C ASP A 838 -29.14 72.42 -19.07
N ALA A 839 -30.28 73.12 -19.11
CA ALA A 839 -30.37 74.56 -18.93
C ALA A 839 -29.94 75.02 -17.52
N GLN A 840 -30.18 74.24 -16.47
CA GLN A 840 -29.67 74.55 -15.12
C GLN A 840 -28.14 74.39 -15.04
N VAL A 841 -27.53 73.47 -15.79
CA VAL A 841 -26.07 73.35 -15.85
C VAL A 841 -25.48 74.61 -16.50
N ASP A 842 -25.99 75.04 -17.65
CA ASP A 842 -25.47 76.25 -18.32
C ASP A 842 -25.72 77.52 -17.50
N LEU A 843 -26.91 77.67 -16.90
CA LEU A 843 -27.24 78.83 -16.07
C LEU A 843 -26.30 78.98 -14.87
N ASN A 844 -26.09 77.90 -14.11
CA ASN A 844 -25.23 77.94 -12.92
C ASN A 844 -23.73 78.03 -13.28
N ILE A 845 -23.31 77.47 -14.41
CA ILE A 845 -21.95 77.72 -14.95
C ILE A 845 -21.80 79.16 -15.45
N GLY A 846 -22.87 79.81 -15.90
CA GLY A 846 -22.90 81.23 -16.26
C GLY A 846 -22.74 82.17 -15.06
N THR A 847 -23.45 81.92 -13.95
CA THR A 847 -23.47 82.81 -12.77
C THR A 847 -22.18 82.79 -11.94
N ILE A 848 -21.43 81.68 -11.92
CA ILE A 848 -20.15 81.57 -11.20
C ILE A 848 -19.12 82.56 -11.80
N SER A 849 -18.90 83.67 -11.12
CA SER A 849 -18.20 84.85 -11.65
C SER A 849 -16.73 84.94 -11.24
N LYS A 850 -16.25 84.09 -10.32
CA LYS A 850 -14.87 84.07 -9.79
C LYS A 850 -13.83 83.35 -10.66
N GLY A 851 -14.19 83.00 -11.90
CA GLY A 851 -13.27 82.39 -12.88
C GLY A 851 -13.25 80.86 -12.86
N ASN A 852 -12.37 80.27 -13.69
CA ASN A 852 -12.45 78.85 -14.05
C ASN A 852 -12.16 77.86 -12.91
N LYS A 853 -11.51 78.27 -11.82
CA LYS A 853 -11.22 77.38 -10.67
C LYS A 853 -12.52 76.94 -10.01
N ASP A 854 -13.35 77.90 -9.60
CA ASP A 854 -14.60 77.68 -8.88
C ASP A 854 -15.59 76.88 -9.75
N LYS A 855 -15.63 77.16 -11.07
CA LYS A 855 -16.41 76.37 -12.05
C LYS A 855 -15.98 74.89 -12.08
N ILE A 856 -14.68 74.61 -12.06
CA ILE A 856 -14.14 73.24 -12.01
C ILE A 856 -14.46 72.57 -10.67
N GLU A 857 -14.47 73.31 -9.56
CA GLU A 857 -14.80 72.77 -8.23
C GLU A 857 -16.30 72.45 -8.12
N ALA A 858 -17.19 73.32 -8.60
CA ALA A 858 -18.62 73.05 -8.71
C ALA A 858 -18.94 71.83 -9.60
N LEU A 859 -18.32 71.73 -10.79
CA LEU A 859 -18.48 70.57 -11.69
C LEU A 859 -17.97 69.28 -11.06
N LYS A 860 -16.86 69.32 -10.31
CA LYS A 860 -16.38 68.18 -9.53
C LYS A 860 -17.33 67.81 -8.39
N ALA A 861 -18.01 68.76 -7.75
CA ALA A 861 -19.05 68.46 -6.77
C ALA A 861 -20.21 67.69 -7.42
N GLN A 862 -20.78 68.19 -8.53
CA GLN A 862 -21.83 67.48 -9.30
C GLN A 862 -21.42 66.04 -9.64
N LEU A 863 -20.24 65.86 -10.22
CA LEU A 863 -19.75 64.55 -10.68
C LEU A 863 -19.47 63.59 -9.51
N ASN A 864 -18.87 64.06 -8.41
CA ASN A 864 -18.62 63.21 -7.24
C ASN A 864 -19.92 62.82 -6.52
N PHE A 865 -20.85 63.76 -6.33
CA PHE A 865 -22.14 63.50 -5.69
C PHE A 865 -22.96 62.49 -6.51
N ARG A 866 -23.05 62.69 -7.83
CA ARG A 866 -23.73 61.76 -8.75
C ARG A 866 -23.10 60.36 -8.76
N ARG A 867 -21.76 60.27 -8.71
CA ARG A 867 -21.02 58.99 -8.68
C ARG A 867 -21.16 58.24 -7.36
N HIS A 868 -21.05 58.94 -6.23
CA HIS A 868 -20.78 58.33 -4.93
C HIS A 868 -21.94 58.38 -3.95
N VAL A 869 -22.81 59.41 -4.04
CA VAL A 869 -23.99 59.56 -3.16
C VAL A 869 -25.24 59.05 -3.87
N LEU A 870 -25.45 59.44 -5.14
CA LEU A 870 -26.58 58.96 -5.95
C LEU A 870 -26.33 57.61 -6.63
N MET A 871 -25.09 57.11 -6.61
CA MET A 871 -24.68 55.84 -7.25
C MET A 871 -25.10 55.74 -8.74
N GLN A 872 -25.16 56.88 -9.43
CA GLN A 872 -25.72 56.99 -10.78
C GLN A 872 -24.88 56.18 -11.79
N LYS A 873 -25.53 55.26 -12.53
CA LYS A 873 -24.90 54.48 -13.59
C LYS A 873 -24.88 55.30 -14.89
N PRO A 874 -23.72 55.51 -15.54
CA PRO A 874 -23.64 56.22 -16.80
C PRO A 874 -23.67 55.25 -18.00
N LYS A 875 -24.09 55.72 -19.18
CA LYS A 875 -23.97 54.97 -20.44
C LYS A 875 -22.49 54.79 -20.83
N GLU A 876 -21.69 55.84 -20.63
CA GLU A 876 -20.24 55.88 -20.90
C GLU A 876 -19.45 55.84 -19.58
N LYS A 877 -18.44 54.98 -19.48
CA LYS A 877 -17.68 54.76 -18.22
C LYS A 877 -16.84 55.97 -17.78
N ASP A 878 -16.38 56.78 -18.74
CA ASP A 878 -15.37 57.82 -18.50
C ASP A 878 -15.93 59.18 -18.10
N VAL A 879 -17.26 59.34 -18.08
CA VAL A 879 -17.98 60.58 -17.73
C VAL A 879 -17.65 61.07 -16.31
N PHE A 880 -17.27 60.16 -15.41
CA PHE A 880 -16.84 60.49 -14.04
C PHE A 880 -15.34 60.69 -13.86
N ASN A 881 -14.55 60.77 -14.94
CA ASN A 881 -13.12 61.05 -14.86
C ASN A 881 -12.86 62.57 -14.87
N PHE A 882 -11.81 63.01 -14.17
CA PHE A 882 -11.36 64.41 -14.18
C PHE A 882 -10.12 64.66 -15.06
N THR A 883 -9.62 63.61 -15.71
CA THR A 883 -8.40 63.64 -16.54
C THR A 883 -8.55 62.81 -17.80
N LYS A 884 -8.02 63.30 -18.93
CA LYS A 884 -7.83 62.56 -20.18
C LYS A 884 -6.35 62.23 -20.43
N VAL A 885 -6.09 61.29 -21.33
CA VAL A 885 -4.74 60.95 -21.80
C VAL A 885 -4.50 61.60 -23.17
N ILE A 886 -3.35 62.22 -23.38
CA ILE A 886 -2.97 62.84 -24.65
C ILE A 886 -1.61 62.30 -25.13
N GLY A 887 -1.54 62.01 -26.42
CA GLY A 887 -0.31 61.65 -27.13
C GLY A 887 0.14 60.20 -26.92
N THR A 888 1.02 59.75 -27.81
CA THR A 888 1.66 58.42 -27.77
C THR A 888 2.38 58.15 -26.45
N CYS A 889 2.92 59.19 -25.81
CA CYS A 889 3.60 59.13 -24.51
C CYS A 889 2.67 58.90 -23.30
N LYS A 890 1.36 58.68 -23.49
CA LYS A 890 0.36 58.40 -22.44
C LYS A 890 0.29 59.44 -21.30
N ARG A 891 0.60 60.72 -21.58
CA ARG A 891 0.58 61.80 -20.57
C ARG A 891 -0.86 62.13 -20.17
N ARG A 892 -1.17 62.11 -18.87
CA ARG A 892 -2.47 62.60 -18.35
C ARG A 892 -2.49 64.12 -18.22
N VAL A 893 -3.64 64.72 -18.54
CA VAL A 893 -3.97 66.12 -18.28
C VAL A 893 -5.36 66.23 -17.68
N ASN A 894 -5.66 67.31 -16.96
CA ASN A 894 -7.01 67.59 -16.47
C ASN A 894 -7.96 67.90 -17.64
N LEU A 895 -9.25 67.60 -17.45
CA LEU A 895 -10.32 68.06 -18.34
C LEU A 895 -10.55 69.57 -18.18
N THR A 896 -11.04 70.23 -19.23
CA THR A 896 -11.41 71.65 -19.19
C THR A 896 -12.79 71.86 -18.55
N VAL A 897 -13.22 73.13 -18.39
CA VAL A 897 -14.57 73.46 -17.89
C VAL A 897 -15.63 72.88 -18.82
N GLU A 898 -15.44 73.06 -20.12
CA GLU A 898 -16.38 72.65 -21.18
C GLU A 898 -16.55 71.13 -21.24
N GLU A 899 -15.44 70.38 -21.10
CA GLU A 899 -15.46 68.91 -21.05
C GLU A 899 -16.16 68.39 -19.78
N LEU A 900 -15.91 69.01 -18.62
CA LEU A 900 -16.58 68.65 -17.37
C LEU A 900 -18.07 69.03 -17.39
N THR A 901 -18.43 70.16 -17.99
CA THR A 901 -19.83 70.56 -18.24
C THR A 901 -20.55 69.55 -19.12
N CYS A 902 -19.95 69.15 -20.25
CA CYS A 902 -20.48 68.10 -21.13
C CYS A 902 -20.72 66.78 -20.37
N ASN A 903 -19.78 66.38 -19.51
CA ASN A 903 -19.93 65.20 -18.67
C ASN A 903 -21.12 65.30 -17.69
N VAL A 904 -21.32 66.45 -17.04
CA VAL A 904 -22.50 66.66 -16.17
C VAL A 904 -23.80 66.62 -16.97
N LYS A 905 -23.84 67.27 -18.14
CA LYS A 905 -25.00 67.29 -19.05
C LYS A 905 -25.42 65.87 -19.47
N LYS A 906 -24.47 65.03 -19.91
CA LYS A 906 -24.73 63.61 -20.26
C LYS A 906 -25.38 62.80 -19.11
N LEU A 907 -24.99 63.07 -17.86
CA LEU A 907 -25.60 62.41 -16.69
C LEU A 907 -27.00 62.94 -16.41
N VAL A 908 -27.22 64.24 -16.58
CA VAL A 908 -28.49 64.91 -16.34
C VAL A 908 -29.55 64.47 -17.37
N GLU A 909 -29.19 64.47 -18.65
CA GLU A 909 -30.02 63.93 -19.74
C GLU A 909 -30.37 62.44 -19.52
N HIS A 910 -29.41 61.64 -19.05
CA HIS A 910 -29.67 60.24 -18.77
C HIS A 910 -30.61 60.03 -17.56
N ALA A 911 -30.56 60.90 -16.54
CA ALA A 911 -31.47 60.79 -15.39
C ALA A 911 -32.94 60.90 -15.82
N PHE A 912 -33.25 61.82 -16.74
CA PHE A 912 -34.60 62.03 -17.30
C PHE A 912 -35.12 60.89 -18.19
N THR A 913 -34.27 59.94 -18.63
CA THR A 913 -34.69 58.80 -19.46
C THR A 913 -34.90 57.49 -18.68
N ILE A 914 -34.60 57.47 -17.38
CA ILE A 914 -34.83 56.29 -16.51
C ILE A 914 -36.23 56.33 -15.89
N THR A 915 -36.72 57.52 -15.52
CA THR A 915 -38.07 57.72 -14.95
C THR A 915 -39.22 57.32 -15.86
N SER A 916 -38.98 57.11 -17.16
CA SER A 916 -39.98 56.77 -18.17
C SER A 916 -39.91 55.33 -18.69
N SER A 917 -39.06 54.46 -18.12
CA SER A 917 -38.83 53.12 -18.70
C SER A 917 -38.67 51.94 -17.71
N THR A 918 -38.71 52.14 -16.39
CA THR A 918 -38.58 51.03 -15.42
C THR A 918 -39.51 51.11 -14.20
N VAL A 919 -40.80 51.42 -14.40
CA VAL A 919 -41.86 51.19 -13.39
C VAL A 919 -43.13 50.67 -14.08
N ASP A 920 -43.21 49.35 -14.30
CA ASP A 920 -44.49 48.68 -14.52
C ASP A 920 -45.14 48.44 -13.15
N ASN A 921 -45.93 49.43 -12.69
CA ASN A 921 -47.07 49.25 -11.79
C ASN A 921 -47.92 50.52 -11.81
N GLN A 922 -49.21 50.37 -11.48
CA GLN A 922 -50.24 51.38 -11.74
C GLN A 922 -50.27 52.51 -10.71
N GLU A 923 -50.81 53.66 -11.14
CA GLU A 923 -51.31 54.78 -10.34
C GLU A 923 -50.31 55.44 -9.36
N GLU A 924 -49.70 56.56 -9.79
CA GLU A 924 -49.63 57.80 -9.00
C GLU A 924 -49.11 58.99 -9.85
N GLY A 925 -49.63 60.19 -9.62
CA GLY A 925 -49.24 61.42 -10.34
C GLY A 925 -48.00 62.12 -9.76
N ASP A 926 -47.56 63.18 -10.45
CA ASP A 926 -46.37 64.02 -10.18
C ASP A 926 -45.79 63.94 -8.75
N VAL A 927 -44.81 63.05 -8.57
CA VAL A 927 -43.96 63.01 -7.36
C VAL A 927 -42.68 63.80 -7.65
N PRO A 928 -42.42 64.93 -6.96
CA PRO A 928 -41.23 65.73 -7.21
C PRO A 928 -39.94 64.99 -6.86
N ILE A 929 -38.85 65.31 -7.54
CA ILE A 929 -37.52 64.74 -7.26
C ILE A 929 -36.99 65.32 -5.93
N LEU A 930 -37.27 64.63 -4.83
CA LEU A 930 -36.90 65.03 -3.48
C LEU A 930 -35.38 65.06 -3.25
N VAL A 931 -34.61 64.20 -3.93
CA VAL A 931 -33.17 64.05 -3.68
C VAL A 931 -32.37 65.30 -4.07
N GLY A 932 -31.55 65.78 -3.15
CA GLY A 932 -30.79 67.03 -3.29
C GLY A 932 -31.58 68.29 -2.92
N LYS A 933 -32.79 68.17 -2.37
CA LYS A 933 -33.58 69.29 -1.86
C LYS A 933 -33.38 69.52 -0.36
N ALA A 934 -33.43 70.79 0.02
CA ALA A 934 -33.78 71.20 1.37
C ALA A 934 -35.27 70.93 1.60
N ILE A 935 -35.60 70.40 2.77
CA ILE A 935 -36.96 70.05 3.17
C ILE A 935 -37.20 70.44 4.63
N LYS A 936 -38.46 70.63 4.98
CA LYS A 936 -38.93 70.89 6.32
C LYS A 936 -39.93 69.81 6.68
N MET A 937 -39.50 68.87 7.52
CA MET A 937 -40.32 67.75 7.97
C MET A 937 -41.06 68.12 9.26
N TYR A 938 -42.34 67.77 9.33
CA TYR A 938 -43.20 68.05 10.48
C TYR A 938 -43.42 66.78 11.29
N PHE A 939 -43.03 66.79 12.57
CA PHE A 939 -43.19 65.68 13.51
C PHE A 939 -44.24 66.03 14.57
N GLU A 940 -45.27 65.21 14.70
CA GLU A 940 -46.31 65.34 15.75
C GLU A 940 -45.76 64.92 17.13
N GLY A 941 -46.17 65.65 18.17
CA GLY A 941 -45.88 65.27 19.55
C GLY A 941 -46.61 63.99 19.96
N THR A 942 -46.08 63.26 20.95
CA THR A 942 -46.67 62.01 21.45
C THR A 942 -48.02 62.17 22.16
N ASP A 943 -48.49 63.41 22.33
CA ASP A 943 -49.81 63.79 22.84
C ASP A 943 -50.79 64.26 21.75
N GLY A 944 -50.37 64.26 20.47
CA GLY A 944 -51.18 64.70 19.33
C GLY A 944 -51.26 66.22 19.16
N SER A 945 -50.37 66.99 19.80
CA SER A 945 -50.34 68.45 19.69
C SER A 945 -49.04 69.00 19.08
N VAL A 946 -49.13 70.21 18.50
CA VAL A 946 -48.06 71.03 17.88
C VAL A 946 -47.05 70.24 17.02
N LYS A 947 -47.27 70.22 15.70
CA LYS A 947 -46.28 69.74 14.72
C LYS A 947 -44.97 70.52 14.82
N THR A 948 -43.91 69.88 15.31
CA THR A 948 -42.56 70.45 15.38
C THR A 948 -41.86 70.30 14.04
N SER A 949 -41.39 71.41 13.46
CA SER A 949 -40.77 71.40 12.12
C SER A 949 -39.25 71.35 12.20
N TRP A 950 -38.64 70.35 11.56
CA TRP A 950 -37.20 70.17 11.46
C TRP A 950 -36.72 70.39 10.03
N THR A 951 -35.81 71.34 9.84
CA THR A 951 -35.14 71.58 8.55
C THR A 951 -34.08 70.51 8.31
N GLY A 952 -34.03 69.97 7.10
CA GLY A 952 -33.05 68.98 6.70
C GLY A 952 -32.90 68.86 5.19
N HIS A 953 -32.02 67.98 4.74
CA HIS A 953 -31.65 67.80 3.34
C HIS A 953 -31.74 66.33 2.94
N VAL A 954 -32.37 66.06 1.79
CA VAL A 954 -32.52 64.69 1.26
C VAL A 954 -31.24 64.29 0.52
N ILE A 955 -30.47 63.38 1.13
CA ILE A 955 -29.13 62.99 0.69
C ILE A 955 -29.18 62.08 -0.54
N SER A 956 -29.98 61.01 -0.46
CA SER A 956 -30.07 59.96 -1.48
C SER A 956 -31.31 59.09 -1.27
N THR A 957 -31.75 58.37 -2.31
CA THR A 957 -32.58 57.17 -2.13
C THR A 957 -31.75 56.04 -1.53
N VAL A 958 -32.39 55.16 -0.76
CA VAL A 958 -31.73 54.00 -0.16
C VAL A 958 -31.45 52.95 -1.25
N PRO A 959 -30.20 52.47 -1.42
CA PRO A 959 -29.88 51.45 -2.40
C PRO A 959 -30.70 50.16 -2.19
N GLY A 960 -31.55 49.84 -3.16
CA GLY A 960 -32.45 48.67 -3.12
C GLY A 960 -33.86 48.94 -2.59
N TYR A 961 -34.12 50.11 -2.02
CA TYR A 961 -35.43 50.49 -1.45
C TYR A 961 -35.86 51.87 -2.01
N SER A 962 -36.46 51.87 -3.21
CA SER A 962 -36.74 53.07 -4.00
C SER A 962 -37.66 54.11 -3.35
N GLN A 963 -38.55 53.68 -2.45
CA GLN A 963 -39.45 54.56 -1.69
C GLN A 963 -38.81 55.15 -0.42
N TRP A 964 -37.61 54.71 -0.04
CA TRP A 964 -36.92 55.17 1.17
C TRP A 964 -35.78 56.12 0.82
N PHE A 965 -35.60 57.14 1.65
CA PHE A 965 -34.67 58.24 1.43
C PHE A 965 -33.88 58.54 2.71
N ASN A 966 -32.60 58.85 2.55
CA ASN A 966 -31.73 59.31 3.62
C ASN A 966 -31.85 60.83 3.80
N VAL A 967 -32.04 61.30 5.03
CA VAL A 967 -32.20 62.73 5.39
C VAL A 967 -31.15 63.15 6.41
N LYS A 968 -30.61 64.35 6.23
CA LYS A 968 -29.72 65.03 7.18
C LYS A 968 -30.43 66.25 7.77
N PHE A 969 -30.82 66.21 9.04
CA PHE A 969 -31.35 67.40 9.72
C PHE A 969 -30.24 68.38 10.10
N GLU A 970 -30.59 69.66 10.13
CA GLU A 970 -29.71 70.74 10.56
C GLU A 970 -29.52 70.68 12.09
N GLY A 971 -28.28 70.89 12.55
CA GLY A 971 -27.93 70.76 13.96
C GLY A 971 -27.71 69.32 14.48
N ASP A 972 -28.08 68.29 13.71
CA ASP A 972 -27.91 66.87 14.09
C ASP A 972 -26.67 66.24 13.44
N HIS A 973 -26.01 65.32 14.14
CA HIS A 973 -24.89 64.51 13.63
C HIS A 973 -25.32 63.17 13.02
N ALA A 974 -26.53 62.67 13.27
CA ALA A 974 -27.06 61.46 12.65
C ALA A 974 -27.49 61.66 11.17
N ILE A 975 -27.75 60.54 10.48
CA ILE A 975 -28.47 60.48 9.19
C ILE A 975 -29.67 59.56 9.43
N TYR A 976 -30.85 60.02 9.03
CA TYR A 976 -32.12 59.32 9.21
C TYR A 976 -32.62 58.74 7.90
N THR A 977 -33.58 57.82 7.95
CA THR A 977 -34.10 57.12 6.76
C THR A 977 -35.62 57.03 6.83
N TYR A 978 -36.33 57.62 5.87
CA TYR A 978 -37.80 57.80 5.87
C TYR A 978 -38.44 57.51 4.51
N GLN A 979 -39.76 57.32 4.48
CA GLN A 979 -40.56 57.14 3.25
C GLN A 979 -41.15 58.46 2.74
N LEU A 980 -40.27 59.43 2.46
CA LEU A 980 -40.63 60.84 2.22
C LEU A 980 -41.71 61.09 1.15
N ILE A 981 -41.95 60.13 0.23
CA ILE A 981 -43.03 60.23 -0.76
C ILE A 981 -44.41 60.16 -0.08
N GLU A 982 -44.59 59.31 0.93
CA GLU A 982 -45.83 59.25 1.70
C GLU A 982 -45.98 60.49 2.59
N ASP A 983 -44.90 60.87 3.28
CA ASP A 983 -44.88 62.04 4.17
C ASP A 983 -45.20 63.33 3.39
N TYR A 984 -44.66 63.49 2.18
CA TYR A 984 -44.98 64.60 1.26
C TYR A 984 -46.46 64.62 0.85
N ARG A 985 -47.05 63.45 0.52
CA ARG A 985 -48.47 63.32 0.16
C ARG A 985 -49.43 63.62 1.32
N ARG A 986 -48.99 63.39 2.55
CA ARG A 986 -49.73 63.73 3.78
C ARG A 986 -49.63 65.23 4.15
N GLY A 987 -48.74 65.97 3.49
CA GLY A 987 -48.43 67.37 3.82
C GLY A 987 -47.46 67.53 5.00
N ASP A 988 -46.81 66.44 5.42
CA ASP A 988 -45.85 66.42 6.52
C ASP A 988 -44.42 66.81 6.08
N ILE A 989 -44.23 67.11 4.79
CA ILE A 989 -42.99 67.65 4.24
C ILE A 989 -43.26 68.84 3.32
N GLU A 990 -42.65 69.97 3.63
CA GLU A 990 -42.54 71.13 2.74
C GLU A 990 -41.15 71.12 2.05
N ILE A 991 -41.11 71.32 0.73
CA ILE A 991 -39.85 71.44 -0.02
C ILE A 991 -39.43 72.91 0.00
N ILE A 992 -38.24 73.19 0.54
CA ILE A 992 -37.64 74.52 0.52
C ILE A 992 -36.95 74.69 -0.84
N ILE A 993 -37.21 75.82 -1.50
CA ILE A 993 -36.75 76.15 -2.87
C ILE A 993 -35.50 77.01 -2.83
#